data_AF-A0A845LPG1-F1
#
_entry.id   AF-A0A845LPG1-F1
#
_cell.length_a   1.000
_cell.length_b   1.000
_cell.length_c   1.000
_cell.angle_alpha   90.00
_cell.angle_beta   90.00
_cell.angle_gamma   90.00
#
_symmetry.space_group_name_H-M   'P 1'
#
loop_
_entity.id
_entity.type
_entity.pdbx_description
1 polymer ?
#
loop_
_entity_poly.entity_id
_entity_poly.type
_entity_poly.pdbx_seq_one_letter_code
_entity_poly.pdbx_strand_id
1 'polypeptide(L)'
;MQPQFIRIGRKFATAALALSLITSSAFADYQLYYQNKTTETITNGVQYEKLLRLTDGGWVNVNVLKVDLQNTNLKVKPIYPTLLSAKASLSNISKSYDNLIGSVNADFFDPATSSTLGPIVDEGDLVTTPNGDTRFAALNITDYGVPFIDYWADYEMSLSNGSYTMSLNYINKPYLNYDRAIVFDSKWAAKSFGKTANVAILEMYVENGVVRGFQENGNPYPLTENTFVVAAVGTKIKELRDNFRVGDTVEIDYSDSLKNIDFTIGGGSVMVKDGKPVSTYTLNIAGQHPRTAAGITKDKQQLILLTVDGRTNNFRGLNQPELSQLLIELGAYDAINLDGGGSTTMVVRPVGSTDLDVVNTPSDGAERRVHNGIGVISTAEGGTLDLILLEAAQSGIFVNAPLELSLKGIDANRSPVEIDPAQISWSVTGVDGSFTEEGFVPASSGKGVITANYGGLTASKTIEVYKDAVDLIIKPSSLQLKLGETGNFKLFAIDATGHQAELPTDFATWTIPDQLIALNPDGTFTAGVNPGKGVIAVEYNGIKKHLPIAVGESHTVLFDFEQPSATFLGYPQEVTGSFVPLKFSPNGSMGGRLIFDFSKTEATRAAYVMLGETGVTLPEVPDKLGLWVFGNYGYEHMLKVKLVDADGKAVNLELAPSINWEGWKFVEAAYPNDLKAPVKVERIYVAEDNPARKDRGVIVIDQLVSIKKNALEVNLPDDVNKLPKLESQKVNTNGGTTLLVYGGFEAGTLLNGTPGSKTDTTYLNYVNAATQLNRSSKTYFAGPVDSMLGNLMGTEVVASSYSEFISDQVAVVTLNVKNKSIIKSNAKQWQSFLARTNAMIAGSGEKSLMIVTNSTLDFSDKLEETLFYEKLEQLYSKGIRTTIFSGGASKDPDLRLTRYASVVDVQSLTPSSTFDLKTGAKAVAVNLKDGAITYQLRTVTLKK
;
A
#
# COMPACT_ATOMS: atom_id res chain seq x y z
N MET A 1 -34.59 28.88 48.08
CA MET A 1 -33.38 29.74 48.07
C MET A 1 -32.27 28.95 48.76
N GLN A 2 -31.57 27.98 48.15
CA GLN A 2 -30.60 28.03 47.03
C GLN A 2 -29.54 29.12 47.18
N PRO A 3 -28.25 28.71 47.18
CA PRO A 3 -27.44 28.82 45.96
C PRO A 3 -26.80 27.49 45.54
N GLN A 4 -26.62 27.38 44.22
CA GLN A 4 -26.22 26.19 43.48
C GLN A 4 -24.71 25.97 43.46
N PHE A 5 -24.30 24.71 43.62
CA PHE A 5 -22.98 24.20 43.29
C PHE A 5 -22.91 23.90 41.78
N ILE A 6 -21.99 24.54 41.06
CA ILE A 6 -21.63 24.17 39.68
C ILE A 6 -20.37 23.31 39.75
N ARG A 7 -20.54 22.00 39.54
CA ARG A 7 -19.47 21.04 39.28
C ARG A 7 -19.05 21.16 37.82
N ILE A 8 -17.80 21.53 37.55
CA ILE A 8 -17.17 21.42 36.24
C ILE A 8 -16.35 20.12 36.25
N GLY A 9 -16.90 19.06 35.64
CA GLY A 9 -16.16 17.84 35.31
C GLY A 9 -15.53 18.00 33.93
N ARG A 10 -14.19 18.04 33.86
CA ARG A 10 -13.44 17.98 32.59
C ARG A 10 -13.37 16.54 32.09
N LYS A 11 -13.71 16.37 30.81
CA LYS A 11 -13.81 15.10 30.07
C LYS A 11 -12.41 14.58 29.75
N PHE A 12 -12.13 13.35 30.18
CA PHE A 12 -11.00 12.56 29.70
C PHE A 12 -11.31 12.05 28.28
N ALA A 13 -10.28 12.00 27.42
CA ALA A 13 -10.35 11.37 26.12
C ALA A 13 -10.50 9.85 26.31
N THR A 14 -11.70 9.34 26.10
CA THR A 14 -11.99 7.91 26.12
C THR A 14 -11.71 7.35 24.73
N ALA A 15 -10.71 6.47 24.59
CA ALA A 15 -10.64 5.57 23.46
C ALA A 15 -11.84 4.60 23.57
N ALA A 16 -12.95 4.96 22.92
CA ALA A 16 -14.15 4.15 22.91
C ALA A 16 -14.04 3.09 21.82
N LEU A 17 -13.75 1.84 22.20
CA LEU A 17 -13.91 0.68 21.34
C LEU A 17 -15.42 0.41 21.18
N ALA A 18 -16.08 1.11 20.26
CA ALA A 18 -17.50 0.94 20.01
C ALA A 18 -17.74 -0.28 19.10
N LEU A 19 -18.04 -1.42 19.71
CA LEU A 19 -18.55 -2.61 19.01
C LEU A 19 -20.04 -2.40 18.67
N SER A 20 -20.35 -1.65 17.61
CA SER A 20 -21.75 -1.48 17.18
C SER A 20 -22.17 -2.60 16.22
N LEU A 21 -23.10 -3.45 16.64
CA LEU A 21 -23.93 -4.27 15.74
C LEU A 21 -24.85 -3.32 14.96
N ILE A 22 -24.46 -2.95 13.74
CA ILE A 22 -25.31 -2.15 12.85
C ILE A 22 -26.24 -3.10 12.10
N THR A 23 -27.54 -3.00 12.36
CA THR A 23 -28.58 -3.58 11.50
C THR A 23 -28.52 -2.87 10.15
N SER A 24 -28.30 -3.64 9.09
CA SER A 24 -28.16 -3.16 7.71
C SER A 24 -29.31 -2.25 7.30
N SER A 25 -29.02 -0.96 7.11
CA SER A 25 -29.82 -0.09 6.25
C SER A 25 -29.69 -0.62 4.82
N ALA A 26 -30.81 -0.81 4.13
CA ALA A 26 -30.94 -1.49 2.84
C ALA A 26 -30.34 -0.74 1.62
N PHE A 27 -29.20 -0.06 1.78
CA PHE A 27 -28.55 0.76 0.74
C PHE A 27 -27.04 0.54 0.62
N ALA A 28 -26.46 -0.46 1.29
CA ALA A 28 -25.03 -0.73 1.14
C ALA A 28 -24.79 -1.63 -0.10
N ASP A 29 -24.05 -1.12 -1.10
CA ASP A 29 -23.56 -1.89 -2.25
C ASP A 29 -22.54 -2.98 -1.86
N TYR A 30 -22.09 -2.98 -0.60
CA TYR A 30 -21.31 -4.05 0.02
C TYR A 30 -21.80 -4.35 1.44
N GLN A 31 -21.67 -5.60 1.88
CA GLN A 31 -21.97 -5.98 3.25
C GLN A 31 -20.78 -5.65 4.18
N LEU A 32 -20.99 -4.77 5.17
CA LEU A 32 -20.01 -4.47 6.22
C LEU A 32 -20.10 -5.55 7.33
N TYR A 33 -18.98 -6.21 7.63
CA TYR A 33 -18.88 -7.23 8.69
C TYR A 33 -18.21 -6.73 9.96
N TYR A 34 -17.19 -5.90 9.84
CA TYR A 34 -16.45 -5.34 10.96
C TYR A 34 -15.97 -3.92 10.63
N GLN A 35 -15.91 -3.07 11.65
CA GLN A 35 -15.33 -1.75 11.57
C GLN A 35 -14.56 -1.44 12.85
N ASN A 36 -13.33 -0.99 12.68
CA ASN A 36 -12.61 -0.23 13.70
C ASN A 36 -12.59 1.25 13.30
N LYS A 37 -12.84 2.15 14.26
CA LYS A 37 -12.80 3.60 14.05
C LYS A 37 -11.95 4.24 15.15
N THR A 38 -10.94 5.02 14.75
CA THR A 38 -10.26 5.95 15.65
C THR A 38 -10.59 7.38 15.25
N THR A 39 -10.57 8.29 16.22
CA THR A 39 -10.83 9.72 16.00
C THR A 39 -9.90 10.52 16.88
N GLU A 40 -9.21 11.48 16.27
CA GLU A 40 -8.25 12.37 16.91
C GLU A 40 -8.59 13.82 16.56
N THR A 41 -8.52 14.72 17.53
CA THR A 41 -8.67 16.16 17.30
C THR A 41 -7.29 16.76 17.08
N ILE A 42 -6.97 17.06 15.83
CA ILE A 42 -5.64 17.54 15.42
C ILE A 42 -5.40 18.97 15.91
N THR A 43 -6.40 19.82 15.71
CA THR A 43 -6.50 21.19 16.22
C THR A 43 -7.97 21.48 16.48
N ASN A 44 -8.26 22.56 17.21
CA ASN A 44 -9.64 23.00 17.39
C ASN A 44 -10.32 23.18 16.01
N GLY A 45 -11.47 22.56 15.79
CA GLY A 45 -12.18 22.57 14.50
C GLY A 45 -11.69 21.56 13.44
N VAL A 46 -10.65 20.76 13.70
CA VAL A 46 -10.20 19.70 12.77
C VAL A 46 -10.12 18.34 13.45
N GLN A 47 -10.87 17.37 12.92
CA GLN A 47 -10.83 15.98 13.37
C GLN A 47 -10.30 15.06 12.27
N TYR A 48 -9.38 14.18 12.63
CA TYR A 48 -8.92 13.09 11.79
C TYR A 48 -9.58 11.78 12.25
N GLU A 49 -10.24 11.07 11.35
CA GLU A 49 -10.82 9.75 11.58
C GLU A 49 -10.15 8.71 10.68
N LYS A 50 -9.81 7.55 11.26
CA LYS A 50 -9.36 6.38 10.51
C LYS A 50 -10.36 5.26 10.67
N LEU A 51 -10.85 4.72 9.55
CA LEU A 51 -11.82 3.64 9.50
C LEU A 51 -11.18 2.43 8.81
N LEU A 52 -11.04 1.34 9.54
CA LEU A 52 -10.64 0.05 8.97
C LEU A 52 -11.87 -0.85 8.93
N ARG A 53 -12.32 -1.19 7.71
CA ARG A 53 -13.57 -1.91 7.46
C ARG A 53 -13.30 -3.23 6.79
N LEU A 54 -13.92 -4.30 7.29
CA LEU A 54 -13.99 -5.58 6.62
C LEU A 54 -15.35 -5.72 5.93
N THR A 55 -15.33 -5.95 4.62
CA THR A 55 -16.54 -6.15 3.81
C THR A 55 -16.55 -7.53 3.14
N ASP A 56 -17.65 -7.90 2.51
CA ASP A 56 -17.76 -9.06 1.60
C ASP A 56 -16.73 -9.10 0.46
N GLY A 57 -16.27 -7.94 -0.01
CA GLY A 57 -15.19 -7.79 -1.00
C GLY A 57 -13.78 -7.72 -0.43
N GLY A 58 -13.59 -7.74 0.90
CA GLY A 58 -12.29 -7.60 1.57
C GLY A 58 -12.15 -6.30 2.37
N TRP A 59 -10.91 -5.95 2.75
CA TRP A 59 -10.66 -4.78 3.59
C TRP A 59 -10.69 -3.46 2.82
N VAL A 60 -11.19 -2.42 3.49
CA VAL A 60 -11.22 -1.03 3.06
C VAL A 60 -10.63 -0.17 4.17
N ASN A 61 -9.59 0.59 3.87
CA ASN A 61 -9.00 1.58 4.77
C ASN A 61 -9.40 2.98 4.29
N VAL A 62 -10.06 3.74 5.17
CA VAL A 62 -10.55 5.10 4.88
C VAL A 62 -9.93 6.05 5.89
N ASN A 63 -9.42 7.16 5.40
CA ASN A 63 -8.91 8.29 6.18
C ASN A 63 -9.82 9.49 5.92
N VAL A 64 -10.24 10.18 6.97
CA VAL A 64 -11.20 11.28 6.87
C VAL A 64 -10.71 12.47 7.69
N LEU A 65 -10.66 13.65 7.08
CA LEU A 65 -10.43 14.92 7.76
C LEU A 65 -11.75 15.71 7.75
N LYS A 66 -12.28 16.01 8.94
CA LYS A 66 -13.47 16.86 9.12
C LYS A 66 -13.04 18.22 9.59
N VAL A 67 -13.38 19.26 8.83
CA VAL A 67 -12.92 20.63 8.99
C VAL A 67 -14.12 21.53 9.24
N ASP A 68 -14.14 22.20 10.38
CA ASP A 68 -15.12 23.22 10.74
C ASP A 68 -14.81 24.52 9.99
N LEU A 69 -15.66 24.88 9.03
CA LEU A 69 -15.53 26.08 8.22
C LEU A 69 -16.00 27.34 8.97
N GLN A 70 -16.62 27.21 10.15
CA GLN A 70 -16.98 28.36 10.99
C GLN A 70 -15.84 28.79 11.92
N ASN A 71 -14.77 28.00 12.01
CA ASN A 71 -13.62 28.34 12.83
C ASN A 71 -12.73 29.37 12.11
N THR A 72 -12.68 30.58 12.66
CA THR A 72 -11.92 31.71 12.13
C THR A 72 -10.40 31.55 12.19
N ASN A 73 -9.91 30.54 12.94
CA ASN A 73 -8.49 30.20 13.02
C ASN A 73 -8.09 29.13 11.99
N LEU A 74 -8.98 28.74 11.08
CA LEU A 74 -8.72 27.78 10.02
C LEU A 74 -8.95 28.43 8.65
N LYS A 75 -8.07 28.15 7.71
CA LYS A 75 -8.24 28.51 6.29
C LYS A 75 -8.10 27.27 5.42
N VAL A 76 -9.07 27.07 4.53
CA VAL A 76 -8.97 26.05 3.48
C VAL A 76 -8.34 26.72 2.26
N LYS A 77 -7.24 26.17 1.75
CA LYS A 77 -6.48 26.72 0.62
C LYS A 77 -6.29 25.69 -0.49
N PRO A 78 -6.36 26.09 -1.77
CA PRO A 78 -5.76 25.25 -2.81
C PRO A 78 -4.26 25.26 -2.56
N ILE A 79 -3.65 24.09 -2.54
CA ILE A 79 -2.19 23.96 -2.42
C ILE A 79 -1.63 23.42 -3.72
N TYR A 80 -0.52 23.96 -4.19
CA TYR A 80 0.11 23.62 -5.47
C TYR A 80 1.60 23.95 -5.40
N PRO A 81 2.45 23.34 -6.26
CA PRO A 81 3.84 23.76 -6.37
C PRO A 81 3.94 25.25 -6.72
N THR A 82 5.07 25.89 -6.39
CA THR A 82 5.32 27.31 -6.68
C THR A 82 5.01 27.72 -8.12
N LEU A 83 5.17 26.79 -9.07
CA LEU A 83 4.83 26.98 -10.48
C LEU A 83 3.80 25.91 -10.91
N LEU A 84 2.72 26.32 -11.57
CA LEU A 84 1.68 25.42 -12.09
C LEU A 84 2.19 24.47 -13.18
N SER A 85 3.30 24.81 -13.85
CA SER A 85 3.96 23.91 -14.80
C SER A 85 4.68 22.73 -14.14
N ALA A 86 4.86 22.74 -12.82
CA ALA A 86 5.60 21.73 -12.07
C ALA A 86 4.65 20.73 -11.37
N LYS A 87 5.20 19.56 -11.00
CA LYS A 87 4.53 18.57 -10.14
C LYS A 87 5.41 18.19 -8.97
N ALA A 88 4.82 17.91 -7.82
CA ALA A 88 5.50 17.37 -6.64
C ALA A 88 4.60 16.36 -5.91
N SER A 89 5.16 15.54 -5.00
CA SER A 89 4.32 14.73 -4.11
C SER A 89 3.47 15.64 -3.23
N LEU A 90 2.29 15.16 -2.79
CA LEU A 90 1.43 15.97 -1.93
C LEU A 90 2.15 16.35 -0.63
N SER A 91 2.95 15.46 -0.05
CA SER A 91 3.77 15.75 1.12
C SER A 91 4.75 16.91 0.90
N ASN A 92 5.41 16.98 -0.25
CA ASN A 92 6.34 18.07 -0.57
C ASN A 92 5.62 19.38 -0.86
N ILE A 93 4.46 19.34 -1.53
CA ILE A 93 3.60 20.52 -1.68
C ILE A 93 3.20 21.02 -0.29
N SER A 94 2.68 20.13 0.55
CA SER A 94 2.21 20.39 1.91
C SER A 94 3.28 21.04 2.80
N LYS A 95 4.53 20.57 2.73
CA LYS A 95 5.67 21.14 3.47
C LYS A 95 6.08 22.54 3.02
N SER A 96 5.63 23.00 1.86
CA SER A 96 5.90 24.37 1.40
C SER A 96 4.89 25.41 1.94
N TYR A 97 3.89 24.96 2.71
CA TYR A 97 2.91 25.82 3.36
C TYR A 97 3.09 25.78 4.88
N ASP A 98 3.29 26.95 5.48
CA ASP A 98 3.43 27.08 6.92
C ASP A 98 2.12 26.71 7.64
N ASN A 99 2.24 26.15 8.84
CA ASN A 99 1.11 25.81 9.72
C ASN A 99 0.03 24.91 9.09
N LEU A 100 0.40 24.10 8.09
CA LEU A 100 -0.50 23.12 7.50
C LEU A 100 -0.88 22.05 8.54
N ILE A 101 -2.17 21.76 8.62
CA ILE A 101 -2.77 20.78 9.54
C ILE A 101 -3.01 19.45 8.84
N GLY A 102 -3.46 19.51 7.60
CA GLY A 102 -3.68 18.33 6.78
C GLY A 102 -4.07 18.70 5.37
N SER A 103 -3.93 17.76 4.45
CA SER A 103 -4.22 17.95 3.05
C SER A 103 -4.60 16.66 2.33
N VAL A 104 -5.27 16.79 1.20
CA VAL A 104 -5.52 15.71 0.23
C VAL A 104 -5.18 16.16 -1.19
N ASN A 105 -4.87 15.25 -2.09
CA ASN A 105 -4.73 15.58 -3.51
C ASN A 105 -6.11 15.97 -4.10
N ALA A 106 -6.13 16.76 -5.19
CA ALA A 106 -7.38 17.32 -5.70
C ALA A 106 -7.64 17.04 -7.18
N ASP A 107 -7.18 17.90 -8.07
CA ASP A 107 -7.65 17.95 -9.44
C ASP A 107 -7.08 16.83 -10.32
N PHE A 108 -7.83 16.47 -11.36
CA PHE A 108 -7.31 15.66 -12.44
C PHE A 108 -6.31 16.46 -13.27
N PHE A 109 -5.45 15.76 -14.02
CA PHE A 109 -4.49 16.42 -14.90
C PHE A 109 -4.31 15.69 -16.22
N ASP A 110 -3.98 16.46 -17.24
CA ASP A 110 -3.64 15.96 -18.57
C ASP A 110 -2.18 15.48 -18.57
N PRO A 111 -1.93 14.18 -18.84
CA PRO A 111 -0.57 13.67 -18.93
C PRO A 111 0.20 14.21 -20.16
N ALA A 112 -0.49 14.58 -21.25
CA ALA A 112 0.16 15.04 -22.48
C ALA A 112 0.74 16.45 -22.33
N THR A 113 -0.01 17.36 -21.71
CA THR A 113 0.42 18.74 -21.48
C THR A 113 0.97 19.00 -20.09
N SER A 114 0.89 18.00 -19.20
CA SER A 114 1.30 18.10 -17.80
C SER A 114 0.67 19.32 -17.11
N SER A 115 -0.66 19.45 -17.18
CA SER A 115 -1.42 20.54 -16.56
C SER A 115 -2.69 20.03 -15.88
N THR A 116 -3.17 20.74 -14.87
CA THR A 116 -4.50 20.53 -14.26
C THR A 116 -5.62 20.57 -15.30
N LEU A 117 -6.76 19.92 -15.04
CA LEU A 117 -7.94 19.98 -15.91
C LEU A 117 -8.95 21.04 -15.45
N GLY A 118 -9.15 21.18 -14.15
CA GLY A 118 -10.06 22.15 -13.55
C GLY A 118 -9.39 23.48 -13.18
N PRO A 119 -10.18 24.39 -12.59
CA PRO A 119 -9.75 25.72 -12.17
C PRO A 119 -9.08 25.73 -10.80
N ILE A 120 -8.39 26.84 -10.49
CA ILE A 120 -7.96 27.21 -9.14
C ILE A 120 -8.30 28.69 -8.93
N VAL A 121 -8.99 28.98 -7.82
CA VAL A 121 -9.13 30.33 -7.26
C VAL A 121 -8.52 30.29 -5.86
N ASP A 122 -7.59 31.19 -5.58
CA ASP A 122 -6.84 31.25 -4.32
C ASP A 122 -6.90 32.67 -3.76
N GLU A 123 -7.66 32.85 -2.68
CA GLU A 123 -7.89 34.15 -2.03
C GLU A 123 -8.54 35.20 -2.95
N GLY A 124 -9.46 34.75 -3.80
CA GLY A 124 -10.13 35.60 -4.79
C GLY A 124 -9.38 35.73 -6.12
N ASP A 125 -8.11 35.35 -6.18
CA ASP A 125 -7.31 35.41 -7.40
C ASP A 125 -7.57 34.19 -8.29
N LEU A 126 -7.96 34.42 -9.54
CA LEU A 126 -8.09 33.36 -10.54
C LEU A 126 -6.70 32.89 -11.02
N VAL A 127 -6.24 31.79 -10.45
CA VAL A 127 -4.91 31.22 -10.70
C VAL A 127 -4.86 30.42 -12.01
N THR A 128 -5.89 29.64 -12.31
CA THR A 128 -6.05 28.92 -13.59
C THR A 128 -7.51 28.60 -13.86
N THR A 129 -7.90 28.49 -15.13
CA THR A 129 -9.27 28.21 -15.57
C THR A 129 -9.53 26.72 -15.79
N PRO A 130 -10.75 26.24 -16.08
CA PRO A 130 -10.95 24.89 -16.60
C PRO A 130 -10.31 24.69 -17.99
N ASN A 131 -10.06 23.45 -18.40
CA ASN A 131 -9.51 23.10 -19.73
C ASN A 131 -10.55 23.08 -20.86
N GLY A 132 -11.82 23.38 -20.56
CA GLY A 132 -12.95 23.37 -21.47
C GLY A 132 -13.76 22.07 -21.48
N ASP A 133 -13.36 21.02 -20.75
CA ASP A 133 -14.17 19.81 -20.57
C ASP A 133 -15.21 20.02 -19.45
N THR A 134 -16.47 20.17 -19.83
CA THR A 134 -17.58 20.49 -18.91
C THR A 134 -17.99 19.33 -17.99
N ARG A 135 -17.35 18.16 -18.12
CA ARG A 135 -17.61 17.00 -17.25
C ARG A 135 -16.94 17.09 -15.88
N PHE A 136 -16.00 18.00 -15.70
CA PHE A 136 -15.26 18.18 -14.44
C PHE A 136 -15.94 19.27 -13.59
N ALA A 137 -16.41 18.89 -12.41
CA ALA A 137 -16.91 19.83 -11.41
C ALA A 137 -15.75 20.40 -10.57
N ALA A 138 -16.04 21.44 -9.80
CA ALA A 138 -15.11 22.03 -8.84
C ALA A 138 -15.76 22.16 -7.46
N LEU A 139 -14.91 22.13 -6.42
CA LEU A 139 -15.27 22.54 -5.07
C LEU A 139 -14.98 24.03 -4.93
N ASN A 140 -15.95 24.80 -4.43
CA ASN A 140 -15.86 26.25 -4.28
C ASN A 140 -16.20 26.66 -2.84
N ILE A 141 -15.63 27.76 -2.38
CA ILE A 141 -16.04 28.48 -1.17
C ILE A 141 -16.13 29.97 -1.53
N THR A 142 -17.27 30.59 -1.21
CA THR A 142 -17.46 32.02 -1.42
C THR A 142 -16.58 32.86 -0.49
N ASP A 143 -16.42 34.14 -0.79
CA ASP A 143 -15.72 35.12 0.06
C ASP A 143 -16.34 35.32 1.46
N TYR A 144 -17.62 34.97 1.63
CA TYR A 144 -18.30 34.88 2.93
C TYR A 144 -18.32 33.45 3.53
N GLY A 145 -17.48 32.53 3.02
CA GLY A 145 -17.22 31.23 3.66
C GLY A 145 -18.25 30.13 3.40
N VAL A 146 -19.10 30.26 2.36
CA VAL A 146 -20.12 29.25 2.06
C VAL A 146 -19.62 28.26 1.01
N PRO A 147 -19.45 26.97 1.34
CA PRO A 147 -19.00 25.97 0.39
C PRO A 147 -20.13 25.51 -0.55
N PHE A 148 -19.78 25.17 -1.79
CA PHE A 148 -20.65 24.53 -2.77
C PHE A 148 -19.85 23.78 -3.84
N ILE A 149 -20.52 22.85 -4.54
CA ILE A 149 -19.93 22.09 -5.65
C ILE A 149 -20.74 22.40 -6.91
N ASP A 150 -20.05 22.78 -7.98
CA ASP A 150 -20.68 23.11 -9.26
C ASP A 150 -19.75 22.87 -10.45
N TYR A 151 -20.33 22.83 -11.65
CA TYR A 151 -19.61 22.74 -12.92
C TYR A 151 -19.31 24.14 -13.46
N TRP A 152 -18.04 24.38 -13.81
CA TRP A 152 -17.61 25.63 -14.43
C TRP A 152 -17.84 25.61 -15.95
N ALA A 153 -19.12 25.60 -16.36
CA ALA A 153 -19.50 25.49 -17.77
C ALA A 153 -19.67 26.85 -18.47
N ASP A 154 -20.09 27.90 -17.73
CA ASP A 154 -20.50 29.18 -18.29
C ASP A 154 -19.69 30.34 -17.67
N TYR A 155 -18.44 30.50 -18.13
CA TYR A 155 -17.61 31.64 -17.79
C TYR A 155 -17.05 32.30 -19.05
N GLU A 156 -16.94 33.62 -19.02
CA GLU A 156 -16.35 34.41 -20.09
C GLU A 156 -15.19 35.24 -19.55
N MET A 157 -14.16 35.37 -20.38
CA MET A 157 -13.01 36.22 -20.10
C MET A 157 -12.72 37.05 -21.34
N SER A 158 -12.31 38.29 -21.11
CA SER A 158 -11.96 39.18 -22.20
C SER A 158 -10.76 40.04 -21.87
N LEU A 159 -10.07 40.47 -22.92
CA LEU A 159 -8.96 41.42 -22.87
C LEU A 159 -9.41 42.68 -23.60
N SER A 160 -9.38 43.82 -22.93
CA SER A 160 -9.73 45.11 -23.54
C SER A 160 -8.56 46.09 -23.50
N ASN A 161 -8.41 46.89 -24.55
CA ASN A 161 -7.58 48.10 -24.54
C ASN A 161 -8.43 49.38 -24.53
N GLY A 162 -9.72 49.28 -24.19
CA GLY A 162 -10.70 50.36 -24.23
C GLY A 162 -11.26 50.69 -25.63
N SER A 163 -10.56 50.33 -26.70
CA SER A 163 -11.03 50.51 -28.09
C SER A 163 -11.53 49.21 -28.73
N TYR A 164 -10.98 48.08 -28.30
CA TYR A 164 -11.31 46.75 -28.77
C TYR A 164 -11.33 45.77 -27.59
N THR A 165 -12.19 44.77 -27.69
CA THR A 165 -12.30 43.69 -26.72
C THR A 165 -12.16 42.36 -27.44
N MET A 166 -11.17 41.56 -27.01
CA MET A 166 -10.89 40.21 -27.49
C MET A 166 -11.37 39.19 -26.45
N SER A 167 -11.98 38.08 -26.88
CA SER A 167 -12.28 36.96 -25.98
C SER A 167 -11.01 36.15 -25.67
N LEU A 168 -10.81 35.82 -24.39
CA LEU A 168 -9.75 34.96 -23.88
C LEU A 168 -10.31 33.57 -23.59
N ASN A 169 -9.53 32.53 -23.88
CA ASN A 169 -9.95 31.15 -23.68
C ASN A 169 -9.52 30.59 -22.33
N TYR A 170 -8.26 30.80 -21.93
CA TYR A 170 -7.73 30.21 -20.70
C TYR A 170 -6.73 31.12 -19.99
N ILE A 171 -6.55 30.86 -18.70
CA ILE A 171 -5.44 31.35 -17.89
C ILE A 171 -4.61 30.17 -17.43
N ASN A 172 -3.29 30.24 -17.68
CA ASN A 172 -2.31 29.27 -17.24
C ASN A 172 -2.62 27.82 -17.65
N LYS A 173 -3.14 27.63 -18.88
CA LYS A 173 -3.41 26.30 -19.47
C LYS A 173 -2.69 26.11 -20.80
N PRO A 174 -1.76 25.14 -20.91
CA PRO A 174 -0.85 24.96 -22.04
C PRO A 174 -1.47 24.30 -23.28
N TYR A 175 -2.73 24.60 -23.60
CA TYR A 175 -3.42 24.00 -24.75
C TYR A 175 -3.32 24.87 -26.00
N LEU A 176 -2.13 24.88 -26.60
CA LEU A 176 -1.79 25.71 -27.77
C LEU A 176 -2.24 25.10 -29.11
N ASN A 177 -2.94 23.96 -29.12
CA ASN A 177 -3.15 23.16 -30.34
C ASN A 177 -4.37 23.61 -31.19
N TYR A 178 -5.06 24.66 -30.78
CA TYR A 178 -6.31 25.12 -31.37
C TYR A 178 -6.33 26.64 -31.49
N ASP A 179 -7.33 27.18 -32.19
CA ASP A 179 -7.55 28.62 -32.35
C ASP A 179 -7.92 29.28 -31.01
N ARG A 180 -6.92 29.80 -30.30
CA ARG A 180 -7.01 30.19 -28.88
C ARG A 180 -6.17 31.42 -28.54
N ALA A 181 -6.66 32.21 -27.60
CA ALA A 181 -5.92 33.25 -26.90
C ALA A 181 -5.82 32.87 -25.42
N ILE A 182 -4.59 32.76 -24.91
CA ILE A 182 -4.31 32.22 -23.57
C ILE A 182 -3.41 33.19 -22.81
N VAL A 183 -3.74 33.46 -21.56
CA VAL A 183 -2.89 34.27 -20.67
C VAL A 183 -1.95 33.35 -19.90
N PHE A 184 -0.67 33.69 -19.88
CA PHE A 184 0.31 33.08 -18.97
C PHE A 184 0.98 34.16 -18.12
N ASP A 185 0.92 33.99 -16.80
CA ASP A 185 1.53 34.88 -15.80
C ASP A 185 2.64 34.16 -15.00
N SER A 186 3.18 34.82 -13.98
CA SER A 186 4.24 34.27 -13.15
C SER A 186 3.84 33.01 -12.36
N LYS A 187 2.55 32.71 -12.21
CA LYS A 187 2.09 31.48 -11.53
C LYS A 187 2.28 30.26 -12.42
N TRP A 188 2.30 30.42 -13.75
CA TRP A 188 2.55 29.33 -14.68
C TRP A 188 3.99 28.82 -14.62
N ALA A 189 4.94 29.68 -14.97
CA ALA A 189 6.36 29.39 -15.09
C ALA A 189 7.17 30.69 -15.02
N ALA A 190 8.49 30.60 -14.85
CA ALA A 190 9.38 31.76 -14.85
C ALA A 190 9.49 32.46 -16.23
N LYS A 191 9.10 31.78 -17.32
CA LYS A 191 9.12 32.30 -18.69
C LYS A 191 7.91 31.80 -19.49
N SER A 192 7.53 32.54 -20.53
CA SER A 192 6.50 32.13 -21.50
C SER A 192 6.99 30.98 -22.40
N PHE A 193 6.19 30.58 -23.40
CA PHE A 193 6.55 29.47 -24.29
C PHE A 193 7.59 29.89 -25.33
N GLY A 194 7.46 31.09 -25.90
CA GLY A 194 8.23 31.50 -27.06
C GLY A 194 8.01 30.54 -28.24
N LYS A 195 9.08 30.17 -28.94
CA LYS A 195 9.01 29.27 -30.10
C LYS A 195 8.54 27.86 -29.72
N THR A 196 7.38 27.47 -30.27
CA THR A 196 6.81 26.12 -30.12
C THR A 196 7.01 25.25 -31.35
N ALA A 197 7.24 23.95 -31.16
CA ALA A 197 7.34 23.00 -32.27
C ALA A 197 5.96 22.79 -32.90
N ASN A 198 5.84 22.97 -34.22
CA ASN A 198 4.63 22.70 -35.02
C ASN A 198 3.39 23.57 -34.71
N VAL A 199 3.52 24.62 -33.89
CA VAL A 199 2.45 25.58 -33.61
C VAL A 199 3.01 26.98 -33.85
N ALA A 200 2.35 27.75 -34.72
CA ALA A 200 2.64 29.18 -34.85
C ALA A 200 1.99 29.92 -33.69
N ILE A 201 2.78 30.72 -32.96
CA ILE A 201 2.34 31.46 -31.79
C ILE A 201 2.82 32.91 -31.87
N LEU A 202 1.93 33.84 -31.53
CA LEU A 202 2.24 35.24 -31.28
C LEU A 202 2.03 35.53 -29.80
N GLU A 203 3.09 35.93 -29.10
CA GLU A 203 3.04 36.34 -27.70
C GLU A 203 3.07 37.86 -27.60
N MET A 204 2.02 38.45 -27.02
CA MET A 204 1.99 39.85 -26.60
C MET A 204 2.40 39.97 -25.14
N TYR A 205 3.50 40.66 -24.87
CA TYR A 205 4.02 40.86 -23.53
C TYR A 205 3.46 42.13 -22.90
N VAL A 206 2.94 42.00 -21.68
CA VAL A 206 2.33 43.06 -20.90
C VAL A 206 3.06 43.17 -19.57
N GLU A 207 3.39 44.41 -19.19
CA GLU A 207 4.06 44.73 -17.92
C GLU A 207 3.37 45.93 -17.29
N ASN A 208 2.97 45.81 -16.02
CA ASN A 208 2.20 46.82 -15.29
C ASN A 208 0.95 47.27 -16.07
N GLY A 209 0.24 46.33 -16.70
CA GLY A 209 -0.96 46.62 -17.50
C GLY A 209 -0.69 47.28 -18.86
N VAL A 210 0.57 47.50 -19.25
CA VAL A 210 0.92 48.15 -20.52
C VAL A 210 1.58 47.16 -21.48
N VAL A 211 1.13 47.14 -22.73
CA VAL A 211 1.73 46.31 -23.78
C VAL A 211 3.14 46.80 -24.09
N ARG A 212 4.14 45.93 -23.90
CA ARG A 212 5.57 46.24 -24.07
C ARG A 212 6.15 45.68 -25.37
N GLY A 213 5.59 44.61 -25.91
CA GLY A 213 6.14 44.00 -27.12
C GLY A 213 5.35 42.82 -27.64
N PHE A 214 5.71 42.39 -28.84
CA PHE A 214 5.15 41.22 -29.51
C PHE A 214 6.29 40.36 -30.05
N GLN A 215 6.18 39.05 -29.91
CA GLN A 215 7.09 38.10 -30.53
C GLN A 215 6.33 36.95 -31.18
N GLU A 216 6.62 36.70 -32.46
CA GLU A 216 6.07 35.57 -33.20
C GLU A 216 7.13 34.48 -33.30
N ASN A 217 6.85 33.30 -32.73
CA ASN A 217 7.78 32.17 -32.65
C ASN A 217 9.19 32.58 -32.18
N GLY A 218 9.25 33.55 -31.26
CA GLY A 218 10.47 34.19 -30.77
C GLY A 218 11.04 33.56 -29.51
N ASN A 219 11.86 34.33 -28.79
CA ASN A 219 12.37 33.94 -27.49
C ASN A 219 11.27 34.11 -26.41
N PRO A 220 11.22 33.23 -25.41
CA PRO A 220 10.34 33.41 -24.26
C PRO A 220 10.54 34.74 -23.53
N TYR A 221 9.44 35.35 -23.08
CA TYR A 221 9.45 36.49 -22.17
C TYR A 221 9.61 36.04 -20.72
N PRO A 222 10.26 36.85 -19.86
CA PRO A 222 10.25 36.61 -18.42
C PRO A 222 8.87 36.88 -17.83
N LEU A 223 8.43 36.02 -16.92
CA LEU A 223 7.19 36.17 -16.17
C LEU A 223 7.53 36.41 -14.69
N THR A 224 7.08 37.56 -14.21
CA THR A 224 7.19 38.12 -12.85
C THR A 224 5.81 38.61 -12.40
N GLU A 225 5.67 38.96 -11.12
CA GLU A 225 4.38 39.31 -10.48
C GLU A 225 3.55 40.35 -11.26
N ASN A 226 4.20 41.35 -11.87
CA ASN A 226 3.51 42.43 -12.61
C ASN A 226 3.49 42.24 -14.12
N THR A 227 3.71 41.02 -14.61
CA THR A 227 3.85 40.74 -16.04
C THR A 227 3.04 39.52 -16.45
N PHE A 228 2.51 39.54 -17.67
CA PHE A 228 1.90 38.39 -18.29
C PHE A 228 2.12 38.43 -19.81
N VAL A 229 1.87 37.30 -20.46
CA VAL A 229 1.77 37.23 -21.92
C VAL A 229 0.37 36.79 -22.34
N VAL A 230 -0.09 37.34 -23.47
CA VAL A 230 -1.22 36.80 -24.22
C VAL A 230 -0.66 36.00 -25.40
N ALA A 231 -0.73 34.68 -25.29
CA ALA A 231 -0.35 33.72 -26.32
C ALA A 231 -1.53 33.49 -27.27
N ALA A 232 -1.43 33.98 -28.50
CA ALA A 232 -2.42 33.76 -29.54
C ALA A 232 -1.93 32.72 -30.55
N VAL A 233 -2.82 31.79 -30.90
CA VAL A 233 -2.63 30.73 -31.90
C VAL A 233 -3.78 30.74 -32.90
N GLY A 234 -3.51 30.36 -34.15
CA GLY A 234 -4.54 30.25 -35.18
C GLY A 234 -5.00 31.63 -35.69
N THR A 235 -6.31 31.80 -35.84
CA THR A 235 -6.90 33.07 -36.28
C THR A 235 -6.72 34.18 -35.22
N LYS A 236 -6.58 33.82 -33.95
CA LYS A 236 -6.27 34.76 -32.85
C LYS A 236 -4.98 35.53 -33.04
N ILE A 237 -4.01 35.00 -33.79
CA ILE A 237 -2.75 35.73 -34.12
C ILE A 237 -3.07 37.02 -34.86
N LYS A 238 -3.94 36.94 -35.88
CA LYS A 238 -4.33 38.10 -36.68
C LYS A 238 -5.17 39.06 -35.84
N GLU A 239 -6.11 38.54 -35.06
CA GLU A 239 -6.96 39.35 -34.17
C GLU A 239 -6.12 40.15 -33.16
N LEU A 240 -5.11 39.52 -32.54
CA LEU A 240 -4.24 40.17 -31.56
C LEU A 240 -3.36 41.23 -32.22
N ARG A 241 -2.77 40.90 -33.37
CA ARG A 241 -1.89 41.81 -34.12
C ARG A 241 -2.62 43.02 -34.67
N ASP A 242 -3.86 42.86 -35.13
CA ASP A 242 -4.56 43.95 -35.79
C ASP A 242 -5.12 44.98 -34.81
N ASN A 243 -5.44 44.57 -33.57
CA ASN A 243 -6.20 45.40 -32.63
C ASN A 243 -5.42 45.93 -31.42
N PHE A 244 -4.23 45.39 -31.11
CA PHE A 244 -3.41 45.82 -29.97
C PHE A 244 -2.06 46.39 -30.42
N ARG A 245 -1.54 47.40 -29.71
CA ARG A 245 -0.27 48.09 -30.02
C ARG A 245 0.59 48.24 -28.77
N VAL A 246 1.90 48.38 -28.98
CA VAL A 246 2.83 48.73 -27.89
C VAL A 246 2.45 50.10 -27.33
N GLY A 247 2.33 50.19 -26.01
CA GLY A 247 1.85 51.38 -25.30
C GLY A 247 0.37 51.34 -24.93
N ASP A 248 -0.41 50.39 -25.46
CA ASP A 248 -1.80 50.20 -25.04
C ASP A 248 -1.84 49.80 -23.56
N THR A 249 -2.76 50.42 -22.82
CA THR A 249 -3.16 49.91 -21.50
C THR A 249 -4.20 48.82 -21.72
N VAL A 250 -4.02 47.66 -21.09
CA VAL A 250 -4.92 46.51 -21.24
C VAL A 250 -5.44 46.05 -19.88
N GLU A 251 -6.68 45.60 -19.89
CA GLU A 251 -7.39 45.07 -18.73
C GLU A 251 -7.99 43.71 -19.08
N ILE A 252 -7.90 42.76 -18.15
CA ILE A 252 -8.59 41.47 -18.26
C ILE A 252 -9.84 41.56 -17.41
N ASP A 253 -11.00 41.28 -18.02
CA ASP A 253 -12.29 41.24 -17.34
C ASP A 253 -12.88 39.83 -17.36
N TYR A 254 -13.69 39.53 -16.34
CA TYR A 254 -14.25 38.23 -16.03
C TYR A 254 -15.76 38.35 -15.84
N SER A 255 -16.51 37.33 -16.27
CA SER A 255 -17.94 37.25 -16.00
C SER A 255 -18.24 37.29 -14.49
N ASP A 256 -19.38 37.90 -14.12
CA ASP A 256 -19.78 38.04 -12.71
C ASP A 256 -19.89 36.70 -11.95
N SER A 257 -20.10 35.59 -12.67
CA SER A 257 -20.09 34.23 -12.12
C SER A 257 -18.78 33.81 -11.47
N LEU A 258 -17.68 34.49 -11.80
CA LEU A 258 -16.35 34.27 -11.24
C LEU A 258 -16.04 35.21 -10.06
N LYS A 259 -16.94 36.15 -9.75
CA LYS A 259 -16.79 37.13 -8.68
C LYS A 259 -17.36 36.58 -7.37
N ASN A 260 -16.79 36.99 -6.23
CA ASN A 260 -17.19 36.58 -4.86
C ASN A 260 -16.88 35.11 -4.51
N ILE A 261 -15.85 34.52 -5.14
CA ILE A 261 -15.32 33.20 -4.80
C ILE A 261 -13.92 33.38 -4.22
N ASP A 262 -13.65 32.86 -3.02
CA ASP A 262 -12.35 32.97 -2.35
C ASP A 262 -11.50 31.72 -2.57
N PHE A 263 -12.14 30.56 -2.71
CA PHE A 263 -11.49 29.28 -2.95
C PHE A 263 -12.21 28.55 -4.08
N THR A 264 -11.42 28.01 -5.01
CA THR A 264 -11.87 26.98 -5.95
C THR A 264 -10.77 25.98 -6.18
N ILE A 265 -11.14 24.70 -6.27
CA ILE A 265 -10.26 23.69 -6.85
C ILE A 265 -11.03 22.71 -7.74
N GLY A 266 -10.42 22.38 -8.87
CA GLY A 266 -10.91 21.34 -9.78
C GLY A 266 -11.03 19.97 -9.11
N GLY A 267 -12.04 19.22 -9.54
CA GLY A 267 -12.26 17.83 -9.16
C GLY A 267 -12.82 17.07 -10.36
N GLY A 268 -13.54 15.98 -10.10
CA GLY A 268 -14.17 15.15 -11.12
C GLY A 268 -15.68 15.23 -11.09
N SER A 269 -16.36 14.08 -10.99
CA SER A 269 -17.81 14.04 -10.92
C SER A 269 -18.37 14.41 -9.56
N VAL A 270 -19.51 15.09 -9.55
CA VAL A 270 -20.41 15.12 -8.39
C VAL A 270 -20.85 13.67 -8.09
N MET A 271 -20.74 13.29 -6.82
CA MET A 271 -21.06 11.95 -6.31
C MET A 271 -22.39 11.95 -5.56
N VAL A 272 -22.60 12.98 -4.73
CA VAL A 272 -23.78 13.14 -3.89
C VAL A 272 -24.35 14.53 -4.13
N LYS A 273 -25.67 14.60 -4.29
CA LYS A 273 -26.43 15.85 -4.41
C LYS A 273 -27.67 15.73 -3.53
N ASP A 274 -27.93 16.74 -2.71
CA ASP A 274 -29.09 16.78 -1.81
C ASP A 274 -29.24 15.53 -0.91
N GLY A 275 -28.12 15.02 -0.41
CA GLY A 275 -28.04 13.85 0.47
C GLY A 275 -28.32 12.52 -0.23
N LYS A 276 -28.28 12.47 -1.57
CA LYS A 276 -28.53 11.27 -2.36
C LYS A 276 -27.42 11.05 -3.39
N PRO A 277 -27.07 9.80 -3.74
CA PRO A 277 -26.16 9.54 -4.85
C PRO A 277 -26.74 10.11 -6.15
N VAL A 278 -25.91 10.66 -7.02
CA VAL A 278 -26.36 11.10 -8.35
C VAL A 278 -26.72 9.88 -9.22
N SER A 279 -27.69 10.04 -10.13
CA SER A 279 -28.12 8.95 -11.02
C SER A 279 -27.09 8.64 -12.11
N THR A 280 -26.20 9.58 -12.43
CA THR A 280 -25.18 9.43 -13.47
C THR A 280 -23.95 10.25 -13.11
N TYR A 281 -22.78 9.62 -13.20
CA TYR A 281 -21.49 10.28 -13.05
C TYR A 281 -21.04 10.84 -14.39
N THR A 282 -20.64 12.12 -14.44
CA THR A 282 -20.11 12.77 -15.64
C THR A 282 -18.81 12.13 -16.15
N LEU A 283 -18.04 11.54 -15.23
CA LEU A 283 -16.83 10.77 -15.43
C LEU A 283 -17.07 9.40 -14.81
N ASN A 284 -17.39 8.43 -15.67
CA ASN A 284 -17.58 7.05 -15.24
C ASN A 284 -16.22 6.35 -15.09
N ILE A 285 -15.83 6.07 -13.85
CA ILE A 285 -14.57 5.39 -13.51
C ILE A 285 -14.92 4.04 -12.91
N ALA A 286 -15.02 3.04 -13.78
CA ALA A 286 -15.42 1.67 -13.43
C ALA A 286 -14.38 0.96 -12.54
N GLY A 287 -14.87 0.03 -11.72
CA GLY A 287 -14.04 -0.80 -10.87
C GLY A 287 -13.64 -0.17 -9.54
N GLN A 288 -12.99 -0.98 -8.70
CA GLN A 288 -12.54 -0.60 -7.38
C GLN A 288 -11.15 0.03 -7.46
N HIS A 289 -11.01 1.25 -6.95
CA HIS A 289 -9.77 2.01 -6.99
C HIS A 289 -9.53 2.72 -5.67
N PRO A 290 -8.27 3.14 -5.39
CA PRO A 290 -8.02 4.22 -4.46
C PRO A 290 -8.83 5.46 -4.88
N ARG A 291 -9.42 6.15 -3.91
CA ARG A 291 -10.29 7.32 -4.15
C ARG A 291 -9.87 8.46 -3.24
N THR A 292 -9.94 9.67 -3.76
CA THR A 292 -9.97 10.90 -2.97
C THR A 292 -11.29 11.60 -3.23
N ALA A 293 -11.91 12.18 -2.20
CA ALA A 293 -13.17 12.89 -2.36
C ALA A 293 -13.32 14.02 -1.32
N ALA A 294 -14.21 14.96 -1.63
CA ALA A 294 -14.62 16.01 -0.73
C ALA A 294 -16.15 16.03 -0.58
N GLY A 295 -16.66 16.32 0.61
CA GLY A 295 -18.07 16.41 0.93
C GLY A 295 -18.38 17.63 1.79
N ILE A 296 -19.58 18.16 1.65
CA ILE A 296 -20.09 19.33 2.38
C ILE A 296 -21.31 18.89 3.18
N THR A 297 -21.38 19.24 4.46
CA THR A 297 -22.55 18.94 5.30
C THR A 297 -23.78 19.77 4.90
N LYS A 298 -24.98 19.31 5.27
CA LYS A 298 -26.24 19.96 4.90
C LYS A 298 -26.34 21.43 5.36
N ASP A 299 -25.77 21.74 6.51
CA ASP A 299 -25.72 23.09 7.08
C ASP A 299 -24.58 23.96 6.50
N LYS A 300 -23.76 23.39 5.61
CA LYS A 300 -22.59 24.01 4.98
C LYS A 300 -21.51 24.48 5.95
N GLN A 301 -21.51 23.97 7.18
CA GLN A 301 -20.55 24.37 8.22
C GLN A 301 -19.30 23.49 8.25
N GLN A 302 -19.34 22.29 7.66
CA GLN A 302 -18.21 21.36 7.70
C GLN A 302 -17.85 20.84 6.32
N LEU A 303 -16.54 20.83 6.05
CA LEU A 303 -15.92 20.16 4.93
C LEU A 303 -15.39 18.79 5.38
N ILE A 304 -15.66 17.77 4.58
CA ILE A 304 -15.20 16.39 4.77
C ILE A 304 -14.23 16.09 3.64
N LEU A 305 -12.95 15.87 3.94
CA LEU A 305 -11.96 15.38 2.99
C LEU A 305 -11.69 13.92 3.30
N LEU A 306 -11.64 13.05 2.28
CA LEU A 306 -11.37 11.64 2.52
C LEU A 306 -10.44 11.03 1.48
N THR A 307 -9.68 10.04 1.92
CA THR A 307 -8.95 9.11 1.05
C THR A 307 -9.31 7.68 1.38
N VAL A 308 -9.33 6.84 0.34
CA VAL A 308 -9.56 5.40 0.43
C VAL A 308 -8.40 4.70 -0.23
N ASP A 309 -7.74 3.81 0.51
CA ASP A 309 -6.65 3.01 -0.05
C ASP A 309 -7.19 1.90 -0.96
N GLY A 310 -6.44 1.54 -1.99
CA GLY A 310 -6.80 0.48 -2.92
C GLY A 310 -5.61 0.00 -3.75
N ARG A 311 -5.80 -1.08 -4.53
CA ARG A 311 -4.73 -1.70 -5.35
C ARG A 311 -3.48 -2.08 -4.53
N THR A 312 -3.65 -2.34 -3.24
CA THR A 312 -2.61 -2.90 -2.38
C THR A 312 -2.95 -4.36 -2.07
N ASN A 313 -2.00 -5.12 -1.53
CA ASN A 313 -2.24 -6.51 -1.14
C ASN A 313 -3.38 -6.66 -0.11
N ASN A 314 -3.64 -5.62 0.68
CA ASN A 314 -4.59 -5.65 1.78
C ASN A 314 -5.90 -4.88 1.46
N PHE A 315 -5.87 -3.83 0.63
CA PHE A 315 -7.02 -2.94 0.43
C PHE A 315 -7.55 -2.97 -1.00
N ARG A 316 -8.86 -3.22 -1.13
CA ARG A 316 -9.52 -3.37 -2.43
C ARG A 316 -9.85 -2.03 -3.11
N GLY A 317 -9.94 -0.94 -2.35
CA GLY A 317 -10.48 0.34 -2.84
C GLY A 317 -12.01 0.32 -2.95
N LEU A 318 -12.59 1.37 -3.54
CA LEU A 318 -14.03 1.47 -3.76
C LEU A 318 -14.36 1.80 -5.21
N ASN A 319 -15.51 1.31 -5.66
CA ASN A 319 -16.16 1.83 -6.86
C ASN A 319 -16.92 3.13 -6.56
N GLN A 320 -17.44 3.81 -7.59
CA GLN A 320 -18.12 5.10 -7.42
C GLN A 320 -19.42 5.02 -6.59
N PRO A 321 -20.34 4.07 -6.82
CA PRO A 321 -21.50 3.87 -5.94
C PRO A 321 -21.15 3.66 -4.46
N GLU A 322 -20.17 2.80 -4.17
CA GLU A 322 -19.70 2.55 -2.81
C GLU A 322 -19.12 3.82 -2.16
N LEU A 323 -18.38 4.63 -2.93
CA LEU A 323 -17.85 5.93 -2.49
C LEU A 323 -18.97 6.92 -2.16
N SER A 324 -20.00 7.03 -3.01
CA SER A 324 -21.16 7.90 -2.76
C SER A 324 -21.88 7.51 -1.46
N GLN A 325 -22.06 6.21 -1.22
CA GLN A 325 -22.69 5.71 0.00
C GLN A 325 -21.84 6.00 1.25
N LEU A 326 -20.52 5.82 1.16
CA LEU A 326 -19.59 6.17 2.24
C LEU A 326 -19.63 7.67 2.56
N LEU A 327 -19.66 8.53 1.53
CA LEU A 327 -19.77 9.99 1.71
C LEU A 327 -21.04 10.38 2.47
N ILE A 328 -22.18 9.80 2.11
CA ILE A 328 -23.46 10.02 2.82
C ILE A 328 -23.38 9.52 4.26
N GLU A 329 -22.81 8.33 4.48
CA GLU A 329 -22.60 7.76 5.82
C GLU A 329 -21.74 8.66 6.71
N LEU A 330 -20.74 9.33 6.13
CA LEU A 330 -19.88 10.30 6.81
C LEU A 330 -20.54 11.66 7.06
N GLY A 331 -21.74 11.90 6.51
CA GLY A 331 -22.54 13.10 6.71
C GLY A 331 -22.53 14.09 5.54
N ALA A 332 -21.96 13.74 4.38
CA ALA A 332 -21.97 14.60 3.21
C ALA A 332 -23.39 14.72 2.62
N TYR A 333 -23.81 15.96 2.36
CA TYR A 333 -25.06 16.31 1.69
C TYR A 333 -24.83 16.65 0.22
N ASP A 334 -23.70 17.30 -0.09
CA ASP A 334 -23.15 17.42 -1.44
C ASP A 334 -21.73 16.84 -1.42
N ALA A 335 -21.31 16.16 -2.48
CA ALA A 335 -19.95 15.61 -2.55
C ALA A 335 -19.42 15.47 -3.97
N ILE A 336 -18.10 15.54 -4.11
CA ILE A 336 -17.34 15.46 -5.36
C ILE A 336 -16.23 14.41 -5.24
N ASN A 337 -16.03 13.63 -6.31
CA ASN A 337 -14.87 12.76 -6.45
C ASN A 337 -13.68 13.59 -6.97
N LEU A 338 -12.53 13.46 -6.33
CA LEU A 338 -11.27 14.08 -6.74
C LEU A 338 -10.41 13.06 -7.51
N ASP A 339 -9.22 13.44 -7.95
CA ASP A 339 -8.30 12.52 -8.63
C ASP A 339 -7.92 11.35 -7.69
N GLY A 340 -7.94 10.14 -8.24
CA GLY A 340 -7.80 8.90 -7.47
C GLY A 340 -6.62 8.06 -7.93
N GLY A 341 -6.69 6.75 -7.71
CA GLY A 341 -5.61 5.84 -8.07
C GLY A 341 -4.30 6.23 -7.35
N GLY A 342 -3.17 6.18 -8.06
CA GLY A 342 -1.85 6.50 -7.48
C GLY A 342 -1.69 7.93 -6.98
N SER A 343 -2.59 8.85 -7.33
CA SER A 343 -2.60 10.22 -6.80
C SER A 343 -3.14 10.28 -5.37
N THR A 344 -3.93 9.28 -4.94
CA THR A 344 -4.64 9.25 -3.65
C THR A 344 -3.67 9.37 -2.49
N THR A 345 -3.63 10.55 -1.88
CA THR A 345 -2.72 10.87 -0.78
C THR A 345 -3.43 11.76 0.23
N MET A 346 -3.32 11.44 1.51
CA MET A 346 -3.69 12.32 2.62
C MET A 346 -2.47 12.54 3.50
N VAL A 347 -2.21 13.80 3.81
CA VAL A 347 -1.18 14.23 4.75
C VAL A 347 -1.87 14.82 5.98
N VAL A 348 -1.42 14.47 7.18
CA VAL A 348 -1.95 15.00 8.44
C VAL A 348 -0.79 15.32 9.37
N ARG A 349 -0.89 16.44 10.10
CA ARG A 349 0.00 16.80 11.20
C ARG A 349 -0.41 16.02 12.46
N PRO A 350 0.45 15.19 13.05
CA PRO A 350 0.14 14.58 14.35
C PRO A 350 -0.06 15.64 15.44
N VAL A 351 -0.89 15.33 16.45
CA VAL A 351 -1.12 16.27 17.56
C VAL A 351 0.19 16.58 18.29
N GLY A 352 0.44 17.87 18.53
CA GLY A 352 1.66 18.32 19.21
C GLY A 352 2.95 18.11 18.41
N SER A 353 2.86 17.87 17.10
CA SER A 353 3.99 17.86 16.18
C SER A 353 3.94 19.04 15.21
N THR A 354 5.10 19.42 14.67
CA THR A 354 5.23 20.27 13.48
C THR A 354 5.39 19.45 12.20
N ASP A 355 5.70 18.17 12.33
CA ASP A 355 5.91 17.27 11.20
C ASP A 355 4.60 16.84 10.54
N LEU A 356 4.70 16.48 9.26
CA LEU A 356 3.58 16.08 8.42
C LEU A 356 3.75 14.62 7.97
N ASP A 357 2.74 13.81 8.26
CA ASP A 357 2.74 12.38 7.95
C ASP A 357 1.77 12.04 6.84
N VAL A 358 2.20 11.17 5.92
CA VAL A 358 1.29 10.52 4.97
C VAL A 358 0.56 9.40 5.72
N VAL A 359 -0.76 9.54 5.88
CA VAL A 359 -1.55 8.65 6.76
C VAL A 359 -2.24 7.49 6.03
N ASN A 360 -2.20 7.50 4.70
CA ASN A 360 -2.75 6.46 3.83
C ASN A 360 -1.63 5.66 3.14
N THR A 361 -1.98 4.62 2.39
CA THR A 361 -1.00 3.77 1.66
C THR A 361 -1.04 4.11 0.17
N PRO A 362 -0.06 4.87 -0.38
CA PRO A 362 -0.02 5.17 -1.80
C PRO A 362 0.03 3.90 -2.67
N SER A 363 -0.83 3.81 -3.69
CA SER A 363 -1.00 2.57 -4.46
C SER A 363 0.16 2.24 -5.40
N ASP A 364 0.98 3.22 -5.75
CA ASP A 364 2.13 3.04 -6.66
C ASP A 364 3.41 2.60 -5.89
N GLY A 365 3.28 2.28 -4.60
CA GLY A 365 4.40 1.96 -3.69
C GLY A 365 5.10 3.19 -3.10
N ALA A 366 4.90 4.35 -3.70
CA ALA A 366 5.32 5.67 -3.22
C ALA A 366 4.29 6.74 -3.65
N GLU A 367 4.41 7.95 -3.10
CA GLU A 367 3.56 9.08 -3.50
C GLU A 367 3.78 9.45 -4.97
N ARG A 368 2.68 9.56 -5.73
CA ARG A 368 2.72 10.11 -7.08
C ARG A 368 2.90 11.63 -7.03
N ARG A 369 3.62 12.16 -8.02
CA ARG A 369 3.70 13.61 -8.24
C ARG A 369 2.38 14.14 -8.82
N VAL A 370 1.74 15.04 -8.09
CA VAL A 370 0.47 15.69 -8.43
C VAL A 370 0.69 17.18 -8.69
N HIS A 371 -0.33 17.85 -9.21
CA HIS A 371 -0.30 19.29 -9.51
C HIS A 371 -0.85 20.16 -8.39
N ASN A 372 -1.82 19.64 -7.63
CA ASN A 372 -2.45 20.41 -6.56
C ASN A 372 -3.12 19.49 -5.52
N GLY A 373 -3.63 20.12 -4.48
CA GLY A 373 -4.38 19.52 -3.39
C GLY A 373 -5.23 20.55 -2.66
N ILE A 374 -5.99 20.08 -1.68
CA ILE A 374 -6.73 20.90 -0.72
C ILE A 374 -5.96 20.85 0.58
N GLY A 375 -5.49 22.01 1.07
CA GLY A 375 -4.82 22.14 2.36
C GLY A 375 -5.70 22.83 3.39
N VAL A 376 -5.56 22.43 4.65
CA VAL A 376 -6.15 23.09 5.81
C VAL A 376 -5.01 23.70 6.60
N ILE A 377 -5.05 25.02 6.77
CA ILE A 377 -3.99 25.80 7.42
C ILE A 377 -4.54 26.41 8.70
N SER A 378 -3.76 26.35 9.78
CA SER A 378 -4.07 27.07 11.01
C SER A 378 -3.53 28.49 10.94
N THR A 379 -4.39 29.46 11.23
CA THR A 379 -4.03 30.87 11.42
C THR A 379 -3.94 31.26 12.90
N ALA A 380 -4.20 30.31 13.82
CA ALA A 380 -4.04 30.55 15.26
C ALA A 380 -2.60 30.93 15.60
N GLU A 381 -2.45 32.02 16.35
CA GLU A 381 -1.19 32.34 17.02
C GLU A 381 -0.88 31.29 18.11
N GLY A 382 0.40 30.96 18.28
CA GLY A 382 0.83 30.00 19.30
C GLY A 382 0.47 30.46 20.70
N GLY A 383 0.02 29.52 21.54
CA GLY A 383 -0.41 29.79 22.90
C GLY A 383 0.58 29.35 23.99
N THR A 384 0.20 29.60 25.24
CA THR A 384 0.88 29.06 26.41
C THR A 384 0.55 27.57 26.59
N LEU A 385 1.49 26.82 27.18
CA LEU A 385 1.29 25.41 27.53
C LEU A 385 -0.02 25.19 28.30
N ASP A 386 -0.90 24.34 27.77
CA ASP A 386 -2.19 23.95 28.37
C ASP A 386 -2.18 22.48 28.79
N LEU A 387 -1.60 21.61 27.96
CA LEU A 387 -1.57 20.16 28.18
C LEU A 387 -0.22 19.56 27.79
N ILE A 388 0.08 18.40 28.38
CA ILE A 388 1.21 17.54 28.02
C ILE A 388 0.70 16.19 27.52
N LEU A 389 1.35 15.62 26.52
CA LEU A 389 1.01 14.34 25.91
C LEU A 389 2.17 13.37 26.12
N LEU A 390 1.91 12.28 26.82
CA LEU A 390 2.89 11.22 27.05
C LEU A 390 2.71 10.09 26.03
N GLU A 391 3.75 9.87 25.25
CA GLU A 391 3.90 8.77 24.31
C GLU A 391 4.95 7.79 24.83
N ALA A 392 4.75 6.51 24.53
CA ALA A 392 5.69 5.44 24.79
C ALA A 392 5.84 4.64 23.50
N ALA A 393 7.08 4.29 23.14
CA ALA A 393 7.36 3.60 21.87
C ALA A 393 6.62 2.26 21.73
N GLN A 394 6.31 1.61 22.86
CA GLN A 394 5.49 0.42 22.91
C GLN A 394 4.70 0.32 24.23
N SER A 395 3.58 -0.40 24.22
CA SER A 395 2.78 -0.65 25.42
C SER A 395 3.24 -1.87 26.22
N GLY A 396 4.00 -2.76 25.59
CA GLY A 396 4.57 -3.96 26.21
C GLY A 396 6.10 -3.93 26.14
N ILE A 397 6.78 -4.35 27.19
CA ILE A 397 8.25 -4.31 27.29
C ILE A 397 8.73 -5.51 28.12
N PHE A 398 9.94 -6.03 27.88
CA PHE A 398 10.53 -7.04 28.76
C PHE A 398 11.30 -6.40 29.91
N VAL A 399 11.40 -7.10 31.05
CA VAL A 399 12.27 -6.69 32.16
C VAL A 399 13.68 -6.41 31.63
N ASN A 400 14.27 -5.31 32.09
CA ASN A 400 15.56 -4.73 31.69
C ASN A 400 15.64 -4.14 30.27
N ALA A 401 14.63 -4.29 29.41
CA ALA A 401 14.62 -3.63 28.11
C ALA A 401 14.17 -2.16 28.25
N PRO A 402 14.86 -1.17 27.66
CA PRO A 402 14.49 0.23 27.77
C PRO A 402 13.21 0.51 26.98
N LEU A 403 12.31 1.27 27.62
CA LEU A 403 11.11 1.81 26.99
C LEU A 403 11.33 3.29 26.73
N GLU A 404 11.50 3.66 25.47
CA GLU A 404 11.58 5.06 25.06
C GLU A 404 10.26 5.79 25.35
N LEU A 405 10.39 6.99 25.93
CA LEU A 405 9.28 7.85 26.31
C LEU A 405 9.46 9.22 25.67
N SER A 406 8.36 9.79 25.16
CA SER A 406 8.33 11.15 24.64
C SER A 406 7.22 11.93 25.31
N LEU A 407 7.52 13.17 25.71
CA LEU A 407 6.56 14.11 26.27
C LEU A 407 6.47 15.32 25.36
N LYS A 408 5.26 15.64 24.87
CA LYS A 408 5.00 16.81 24.02
C LYS A 408 4.16 17.83 24.77
N GLY A 409 4.51 19.10 24.68
CA GLY A 409 3.67 20.21 25.16
C GLY A 409 2.74 20.70 24.06
N ILE A 410 1.51 21.06 24.44
CA ILE A 410 0.55 21.68 23.52
C ILE A 410 -0.21 22.83 24.20
N ASP A 411 -0.64 23.80 23.40
CA ASP A 411 -1.51 24.88 23.84
C ASP A 411 -3.00 24.51 23.77
N ALA A 412 -3.87 25.46 24.11
CA ALA A 412 -5.33 25.30 24.07
C ALA A 412 -5.88 25.00 22.66
N ASN A 413 -5.15 25.37 21.61
CA ASN A 413 -5.48 25.10 20.21
C ASN A 413 -4.87 23.79 19.69
N ARG A 414 -4.15 23.02 20.53
CA ARG A 414 -3.40 21.80 20.16
C ARG A 414 -2.18 22.04 19.27
N SER A 415 -1.73 23.29 19.18
CA SER A 415 -0.45 23.60 18.55
C SER A 415 0.70 23.18 19.48
N PRO A 416 1.84 22.74 18.92
CA PRO A 416 2.99 22.33 19.72
C PRO A 416 3.55 23.51 20.52
N VAL A 417 3.94 23.23 21.76
CA VAL A 417 4.64 24.16 22.67
C VAL A 417 5.93 23.49 23.13
N GLU A 418 7.05 24.19 22.98
CA GLU A 418 8.35 23.72 23.44
C GLU A 418 8.36 23.57 24.97
N ILE A 419 8.89 22.44 25.45
CA ILE A 419 9.05 22.14 26.88
C ILE A 419 10.51 21.75 27.15
N ASP A 420 11.01 22.13 28.32
CA ASP A 420 12.38 21.80 28.74
C ASP A 420 12.44 20.36 29.30
N PRO A 421 13.11 19.40 28.64
CA PRO A 421 13.17 18.02 29.11
C PRO A 421 13.74 17.90 30.53
N ALA A 422 14.61 18.82 30.97
CA ALA A 422 15.21 18.81 32.30
C ALA A 422 14.21 19.10 33.43
N GLN A 423 13.05 19.68 33.12
CA GLN A 423 11.99 19.97 34.10
C GLN A 423 10.96 18.85 34.23
N ILE A 424 11.09 17.75 33.47
CA ILE A 424 10.16 16.64 33.53
C ILE A 424 10.47 15.79 34.77
N SER A 425 9.47 15.65 35.64
CA SER A 425 9.53 14.72 36.77
C SER A 425 8.80 13.43 36.41
N TRP A 426 9.54 12.33 36.33
CA TRP A 426 9.02 11.01 36.03
C TRP A 426 8.68 10.21 37.30
N SER A 427 7.65 9.37 37.21
CA SER A 427 7.31 8.39 38.25
C SER A 427 6.66 7.16 37.63
N VAL A 428 6.74 6.02 38.33
CA VAL A 428 6.07 4.78 37.95
C VAL A 428 5.38 4.18 39.17
N THR A 429 4.23 3.54 38.95
CA THR A 429 3.52 2.74 39.96
C THR A 429 3.13 1.39 39.37
N GLY A 430 2.99 0.36 40.21
CA GLY A 430 2.59 -0.99 39.80
C GLY A 430 3.72 -1.90 39.34
N VAL A 431 4.86 -1.33 38.94
CA VAL A 431 6.12 -2.04 38.65
C VAL A 431 7.31 -1.23 39.17
N ASP A 432 8.40 -1.93 39.49
CA ASP A 432 9.70 -1.34 39.83
C ASP A 432 10.51 -1.05 38.55
N GLY A 433 11.35 -0.02 38.59
CA GLY A 433 12.25 0.35 37.50
C GLY A 433 12.92 1.70 37.74
N SER A 434 13.73 2.13 36.78
CA SER A 434 14.45 3.41 36.81
C SER A 434 14.29 4.16 35.50
N PHE A 435 14.28 5.50 35.56
CA PHE A 435 14.33 6.35 34.38
C PHE A 435 15.79 6.70 34.06
N THR A 436 16.18 6.51 32.80
CA THR A 436 17.50 6.79 32.23
C THR A 436 17.35 7.76 31.04
N GLU A 437 18.46 8.14 30.40
CA GLU A 437 18.42 8.94 29.16
C GLU A 437 17.72 8.21 28.01
N GLU A 438 17.70 6.88 28.03
CA GLU A 438 17.03 6.02 27.04
C GLU A 438 15.54 5.79 27.33
N GLY A 439 15.02 6.35 28.44
CA GLY A 439 13.62 6.20 28.86
C GLY A 439 13.44 5.39 30.15
N PHE A 440 12.41 4.56 30.22
CA PHE A 440 12.09 3.76 31.42
C PHE A 440 12.63 2.33 31.31
N VAL A 441 13.44 1.89 32.28
CA VAL A 441 13.97 0.52 32.37
C VAL A 441 13.27 -0.22 33.51
N PRO A 442 12.38 -1.19 33.21
CA PRO A 442 11.66 -1.92 34.24
C PRO A 442 12.53 -3.01 34.91
N ALA A 443 12.44 -3.12 36.23
CA ALA A 443 13.12 -4.13 37.04
C ALA A 443 12.19 -5.28 37.48
N SER A 444 10.87 -5.12 37.35
CA SER A 444 9.88 -6.13 37.71
C SER A 444 8.77 -6.27 36.66
N SER A 445 8.22 -7.47 36.49
CA SER A 445 7.10 -7.73 35.58
C SER A 445 5.74 -7.37 36.19
N GLY A 446 4.79 -6.90 35.38
CA GLY A 446 3.44 -6.55 35.82
C GLY A 446 2.85 -5.38 35.02
N LYS A 447 1.68 -4.91 35.43
CA LYS A 447 1.07 -3.70 34.86
C LYS A 447 1.59 -2.47 35.59
N GLY A 448 2.22 -1.57 34.84
CA GLY A 448 2.77 -0.31 35.33
C GLY A 448 2.00 0.90 34.82
N VAL A 449 2.03 2.00 35.58
CA VAL A 449 1.57 3.31 35.12
C VAL A 449 2.71 4.29 35.24
N ILE A 450 3.26 4.70 34.10
CA ILE A 450 4.26 5.76 34.00
C ILE A 450 3.51 7.10 34.03
N THR A 451 4.01 8.05 34.81
CA THR A 451 3.46 9.41 34.89
C THR A 451 4.58 10.43 34.74
N ALA A 452 4.39 11.36 33.80
CA ALA A 452 5.21 12.55 33.64
C ALA A 452 4.50 13.74 34.31
N ASN A 453 5.25 14.55 35.06
CA ASN A 453 4.81 15.85 35.56
C ASN A 453 5.69 16.97 34.99
N TYR A 454 5.05 18.03 34.51
CA TYR A 454 5.73 19.24 34.02
C TYR A 454 4.94 20.47 34.45
N GLY A 455 5.52 21.33 35.27
CA GLY A 455 4.86 22.57 35.73
C GLY A 455 3.50 22.35 36.41
N GLY A 456 3.28 21.18 37.03
CA GLY A 456 2.00 20.81 37.67
C GLY A 456 0.99 20.12 36.74
N LEU A 457 1.23 20.08 35.42
CA LEU A 457 0.48 19.26 34.49
C LEU A 457 0.95 17.81 34.57
N THR A 458 0.04 16.85 34.41
CA THR A 458 0.36 15.41 34.46
C THR A 458 -0.17 14.68 33.23
N ALA A 459 0.64 13.79 32.67
CA ALA A 459 0.22 12.79 31.68
C ALA A 459 0.69 11.41 32.11
N SER A 460 -0.13 10.39 31.86
CA SER A 460 0.15 9.02 32.26
C SER A 460 -0.04 8.03 31.12
N LYS A 461 0.75 6.98 31.11
CA LYS A 461 0.70 5.87 30.15
C LYS A 461 0.77 4.55 30.89
N THR A 462 -0.18 3.66 30.60
CA THR A 462 -0.15 2.29 31.10
C THR A 462 0.78 1.44 30.25
N ILE A 463 1.61 0.63 30.91
CA ILE A 463 2.55 -0.30 30.29
C ILE A 463 2.36 -1.70 30.88
N GLU A 464 2.75 -2.72 30.13
CA GLU A 464 2.80 -4.10 30.59
C GLU A 464 4.23 -4.65 30.47
N VAL A 465 4.79 -5.10 31.59
CA VAL A 465 6.16 -5.59 31.66
C VAL A 465 6.16 -7.11 31.72
N TYR A 466 6.77 -7.75 30.73
CA TYR A 466 6.92 -9.20 30.62
C TYR A 466 8.23 -9.66 31.24
N LYS A 467 8.23 -10.86 31.82
CA LYS A 467 9.38 -11.39 32.56
C LYS A 467 10.36 -12.14 31.68
N ASP A 468 9.95 -13.33 31.23
CA ASP A 468 10.84 -14.30 30.58
C ASP A 468 10.43 -14.49 29.11
N ALA A 469 11.37 -14.25 28.19
CA ALA A 469 11.20 -14.64 26.80
C ALA A 469 11.33 -16.16 26.65
N VAL A 470 10.56 -16.74 25.72
CA VAL A 470 10.61 -18.14 25.31
C VAL A 470 10.92 -18.34 23.84
N ASP A 471 10.70 -17.32 23.00
CA ASP A 471 11.09 -17.33 21.59
C ASP A 471 11.46 -15.93 21.08
N LEU A 472 12.05 -15.87 19.87
CA LEU A 472 12.40 -14.62 19.17
C LEU A 472 11.78 -14.57 17.76
N ILE A 473 11.43 -13.38 17.29
CA ILE A 473 11.09 -13.09 15.90
C ILE A 473 12.07 -12.04 15.37
N ILE A 474 12.60 -12.29 14.17
CA ILE A 474 13.46 -11.35 13.44
C ILE A 474 12.71 -10.91 12.17
N LYS A 475 12.65 -9.60 11.92
CA LYS A 475 12.10 -9.04 10.69
C LYS A 475 13.15 -8.18 9.97
N PRO A 476 13.37 -8.40 8.66
CA PRO A 476 12.82 -9.48 7.85
C PRO A 476 13.36 -10.86 8.28
N SER A 477 12.61 -11.93 8.03
CA SER A 477 12.97 -13.31 8.40
C SER A 477 13.95 -13.98 7.43
N SER A 478 14.34 -13.29 6.36
CA SER A 478 15.36 -13.66 5.40
C SER A 478 15.84 -12.41 4.66
N LEU A 479 17.04 -12.46 4.08
CA LEU A 479 17.63 -11.33 3.37
C LEU A 479 18.11 -11.73 1.97
N GLN A 480 17.58 -11.07 0.94
CA GLN A 480 18.05 -11.14 -0.43
C GLN A 480 18.43 -9.74 -0.89
N LEU A 481 19.72 -9.41 -0.82
CA LEU A 481 20.23 -8.03 -0.95
C LEU A 481 21.09 -7.85 -2.19
N LYS A 482 21.09 -6.66 -2.77
CA LYS A 482 22.13 -6.19 -3.71
C LYS A 482 23.38 -5.74 -2.94
N LEU A 483 24.50 -5.61 -3.65
CA LEU A 483 25.73 -5.06 -3.06
C LEU A 483 25.49 -3.63 -2.58
N GLY A 484 25.93 -3.31 -1.36
CA GLY A 484 25.72 -2.00 -0.73
C GLY A 484 24.27 -1.67 -0.35
N GLU A 485 23.31 -2.59 -0.56
CA GLU A 485 21.93 -2.37 -0.17
C GLU A 485 21.80 -2.23 1.35
N THR A 486 21.07 -1.21 1.79
CA THR A 486 20.82 -0.95 3.20
C THR A 486 19.44 -1.44 3.62
N GLY A 487 19.32 -1.93 4.85
CA GLY A 487 18.03 -2.26 5.45
C GLY A 487 18.06 -2.09 6.97
N ASN A 488 17.02 -2.55 7.64
CA ASN A 488 16.93 -2.50 9.09
C ASN A 488 16.31 -3.81 9.62
N PHE A 489 16.88 -4.33 10.71
CA PHE A 489 16.31 -5.42 11.48
C PHE A 489 15.46 -4.92 12.63
N LYS A 490 14.29 -5.56 12.79
CA LYS A 490 13.53 -5.52 14.03
C LYS A 490 13.59 -6.86 14.74
N LEU A 491 13.97 -6.83 16.01
CA LEU A 491 14.01 -7.99 16.89
C LEU A 491 12.83 -7.92 17.86
N PHE A 492 12.12 -9.02 18.02
CA PHE A 492 11.05 -9.14 18.99
C PHE A 492 11.26 -10.36 19.87
N ALA A 493 11.02 -10.22 21.17
CA ALA A 493 10.90 -11.34 22.08
C ALA A 493 9.43 -11.70 22.31
N ILE A 494 9.20 -12.98 22.59
CA ILE A 494 7.88 -13.54 22.90
C ILE A 494 7.94 -14.19 24.27
N ASP A 495 6.96 -13.93 25.15
CA ASP A 495 6.87 -14.60 26.46
C ASP A 495 6.12 -15.94 26.39
N ALA A 496 6.12 -16.72 27.48
CA ALA A 496 5.46 -18.03 27.54
C ALA A 496 3.94 -17.97 27.28
N THR A 497 3.35 -16.78 27.41
CA THR A 497 1.95 -16.55 27.12
C THR A 497 1.76 -16.00 25.71
N GLY A 498 2.78 -15.74 24.90
CA GLY A 498 2.64 -15.22 23.54
C GLY A 498 2.54 -13.70 23.43
N HIS A 499 2.80 -12.94 24.50
CA HIS A 499 2.99 -11.49 24.39
C HIS A 499 4.28 -11.20 23.64
N GLN A 500 4.24 -10.21 22.76
CA GLN A 500 5.38 -9.78 21.95
C GLN A 500 5.76 -8.34 22.31
N ALA A 501 7.05 -8.06 22.42
CA ALA A 501 7.60 -6.70 22.50
C ALA A 501 8.86 -6.60 21.64
N GLU A 502 9.11 -5.41 21.08
CA GLU A 502 10.34 -5.11 20.35
C GLU A 502 11.49 -5.01 21.36
N LEU A 503 12.61 -5.62 21.01
CA LEU A 503 13.87 -5.51 21.73
C LEU A 503 14.83 -4.66 20.89
N PRO A 504 15.61 -3.77 21.52
CA PRO A 504 16.74 -3.15 20.85
C PRO A 504 17.69 -4.21 20.28
N THR A 505 18.27 -3.95 19.12
CA THR A 505 19.08 -4.96 18.40
C THR A 505 20.32 -5.37 19.19
N ASP A 506 20.93 -4.43 19.92
CA ASP A 506 22.10 -4.61 20.77
C ASP A 506 21.83 -5.38 22.08
N PHE A 507 20.55 -5.67 22.41
CA PHE A 507 20.20 -6.56 23.52
C PHE A 507 20.40 -8.04 23.19
N ALA A 508 20.62 -8.38 21.91
CA ALA A 508 20.93 -9.73 21.48
C ALA A 508 22.34 -9.83 20.90
N THR A 509 22.89 -11.04 20.94
CA THR A 509 24.17 -11.35 20.29
C THR A 509 23.92 -11.79 18.86
N TRP A 510 24.50 -11.08 17.91
CA TRP A 510 24.38 -11.36 16.47
C TRP A 510 25.64 -12.04 15.95
N THR A 511 25.47 -13.16 15.26
CA THR A 511 26.55 -13.85 14.54
C THR A 511 26.27 -13.71 13.05
N ILE A 512 27.11 -12.92 12.37
CA ILE A 512 26.96 -12.59 10.95
C ILE A 512 28.08 -13.28 10.17
N PRO A 513 27.79 -13.93 9.02
CA PRO A 513 28.85 -14.48 8.17
C PRO A 513 29.79 -13.39 7.64
N ASP A 514 31.08 -13.70 7.60
CA ASP A 514 32.13 -12.74 7.25
C ASP A 514 31.82 -11.95 5.97
N GLN A 515 31.91 -10.61 6.08
CA GLN A 515 31.81 -9.64 4.99
C GLN A 515 30.46 -9.61 4.22
N LEU A 516 29.41 -10.31 4.68
CA LEU A 516 28.10 -10.24 3.99
C LEU A 516 27.31 -8.98 4.32
N ILE A 517 27.28 -8.56 5.58
CA ILE A 517 26.66 -7.29 5.99
C ILE A 517 27.48 -6.66 7.13
N ALA A 518 27.39 -5.34 7.24
CA ALA A 518 27.73 -4.59 8.46
C ALA A 518 26.42 -4.25 9.18
N LEU A 519 26.29 -4.58 10.47
CA LEU A 519 25.13 -4.30 11.31
C LEU A 519 25.48 -3.25 12.37
N ASN A 520 24.66 -2.21 12.48
CA ASN A 520 24.76 -1.16 13.47
C ASN A 520 23.88 -1.46 14.70
N PRO A 521 24.17 -0.87 15.88
CA PRO A 521 23.39 -1.07 17.11
C PRO A 521 21.91 -0.71 16.99
N ASP A 522 21.57 0.27 16.14
CA ASP A 522 20.19 0.70 15.86
C ASP A 522 19.41 -0.28 14.95
N GLY A 523 20.00 -1.43 14.60
CA GLY A 523 19.42 -2.43 13.71
C GLY A 523 19.63 -2.15 12.23
N THR A 524 20.19 -1.00 11.84
CA THR A 524 20.48 -0.71 10.43
C THR A 524 21.63 -1.59 9.93
N PHE A 525 21.51 -2.12 8.72
CA PHE A 525 22.58 -2.89 8.10
C PHE A 525 22.89 -2.43 6.69
N THR A 526 24.11 -2.68 6.24
CA THR A 526 24.57 -2.44 4.86
C THR A 526 25.16 -3.72 4.31
N ALA A 527 24.70 -4.15 3.13
CA ALA A 527 25.26 -5.28 2.42
C ALA A 527 26.70 -5.03 2.00
N GLY A 528 27.53 -6.06 2.13
CA GLY A 528 28.94 -6.02 1.75
C GLY A 528 29.14 -5.79 0.26
N VAL A 529 30.41 -5.57 -0.10
CA VAL A 529 30.84 -5.37 -1.49
C VAL A 529 31.11 -6.68 -2.23
N ASN A 530 31.09 -7.81 -1.51
CA ASN A 530 31.32 -9.13 -2.08
C ASN A 530 30.01 -9.93 -2.12
N PRO A 531 29.68 -10.58 -3.24
CA PRO A 531 28.52 -11.46 -3.30
C PRO A 531 28.76 -12.73 -2.48
N GLY A 532 27.71 -13.27 -1.88
CA GLY A 532 27.79 -14.51 -1.11
C GLY A 532 26.46 -14.91 -0.49
N LYS A 533 26.46 -16.00 0.29
CA LYS A 533 25.31 -16.48 1.05
C LYS A 533 25.73 -17.06 2.38
N GLY A 534 24.84 -17.06 3.36
CA GLY A 534 25.12 -17.58 4.70
C GLY A 534 23.90 -17.57 5.61
N VAL A 535 24.16 -17.76 6.90
CA VAL A 535 23.14 -17.79 7.96
C VAL A 535 23.52 -16.79 9.03
N ILE A 536 22.61 -15.86 9.33
CA ILE A 536 22.73 -14.97 10.49
C ILE A 536 22.08 -15.68 11.67
N ALA A 537 22.74 -15.66 12.83
CA ALA A 537 22.22 -16.18 14.08
C ALA A 537 21.99 -15.03 15.07
N VAL A 538 20.91 -15.09 15.83
CA VAL A 538 20.59 -14.15 16.91
C VAL A 538 20.35 -14.94 18.19
N GLU A 539 21.00 -14.52 19.27
CA GLU A 539 20.87 -15.16 20.58
C GLU A 539 20.48 -14.15 21.67
N TYR A 540 19.45 -14.48 22.44
CA TYR A 540 18.97 -13.70 23.58
C TYR A 540 18.54 -14.63 24.72
N ASN A 541 19.16 -14.51 25.89
CA ASN A 541 18.83 -15.29 27.10
C ASN A 541 18.73 -16.82 26.86
N GLY A 542 19.60 -17.36 26.00
CA GLY A 542 19.64 -18.79 25.64
C GLY A 542 18.59 -19.25 24.61
N ILE A 543 17.82 -18.32 24.04
CA ILE A 543 16.99 -18.54 22.85
C ILE A 543 17.83 -18.20 21.64
N LYS A 544 17.79 -19.04 20.60
CA LYS A 544 18.58 -18.86 19.38
C LYS A 544 17.70 -18.98 18.15
N LYS A 545 17.80 -18.00 17.25
CA LYS A 545 17.14 -17.97 15.95
C LYS A 545 18.12 -17.83 14.80
N HIS A 546 17.80 -18.47 13.69
CA HIS A 546 18.59 -18.39 12.46
C HIS A 546 17.78 -17.81 11.32
N LEU A 547 18.39 -16.97 10.48
CA LEU A 547 17.81 -16.53 9.21
C LEU A 547 18.80 -16.67 8.04
N PRO A 548 18.31 -16.98 6.84
CA PRO A 548 19.15 -17.08 5.65
C PRO A 548 19.42 -15.68 5.05
N ILE A 549 20.63 -15.49 4.55
CA ILE A 549 21.05 -14.28 3.82
C ILE A 549 21.73 -14.66 2.50
N ALA A 550 21.41 -13.93 1.43
CA ALA A 550 22.11 -13.93 0.15
C ALA A 550 22.33 -12.49 -0.32
N VAL A 551 23.56 -12.18 -0.74
CA VAL A 551 24.00 -10.86 -1.17
C VAL A 551 24.56 -10.93 -2.58
N GLY A 552 24.16 -10.00 -3.44
CA GLY A 552 24.66 -9.84 -4.80
C GLY A 552 24.10 -10.84 -5.82
N GLU A 553 24.61 -10.71 -7.04
CA GLU A 553 24.23 -11.49 -8.22
C GLU A 553 25.51 -12.09 -8.86
N SER A 554 25.36 -13.18 -9.59
CA SER A 554 26.43 -13.84 -10.35
C SER A 554 26.27 -13.54 -11.84
N HIS A 555 27.39 -13.20 -12.50
CA HIS A 555 27.42 -12.76 -13.90
C HIS A 555 28.14 -13.80 -14.76
N THR A 556 27.51 -14.27 -15.84
CA THR A 556 28.14 -15.16 -16.82
C THR A 556 28.16 -14.48 -18.19
N VAL A 557 29.35 -14.32 -18.78
CA VAL A 557 29.49 -13.74 -20.12
C VAL A 557 28.98 -14.75 -21.16
N LEU A 558 28.01 -14.32 -21.94
CA LEU A 558 27.38 -15.10 -23.03
C LEU A 558 28.01 -14.81 -24.39
N PHE A 559 28.43 -13.56 -24.61
CA PHE A 559 29.05 -13.14 -25.85
C PHE A 559 29.98 -11.95 -25.57
N ASP A 560 31.27 -12.11 -25.82
CA ASP A 560 32.32 -11.16 -25.43
C ASP A 560 32.74 -10.19 -26.55
N PHE A 561 32.27 -10.38 -27.78
CA PHE A 561 32.62 -9.57 -28.96
C PHE A 561 34.12 -9.54 -29.32
N GLU A 562 34.94 -10.43 -28.75
CA GLU A 562 36.39 -10.48 -28.99
C GLU A 562 36.73 -11.10 -30.36
N GLN A 563 35.81 -11.89 -30.93
CA GLN A 563 35.95 -12.53 -32.24
C GLN A 563 34.80 -12.14 -33.20
N PRO A 564 35.06 -11.90 -34.50
CA PRO A 564 34.01 -11.54 -35.46
C PRO A 564 33.12 -12.74 -35.81
N SER A 565 31.96 -12.85 -35.16
CA SER A 565 30.92 -13.84 -35.49
C SER A 565 29.52 -13.27 -35.67
N ALA A 566 29.32 -11.99 -35.33
CA ALA A 566 28.04 -11.31 -35.50
C ALA A 566 27.96 -10.49 -36.79
N THR A 567 26.76 -10.39 -37.35
CA THR A 567 26.51 -9.71 -38.65
C THR A 567 25.38 -8.69 -38.56
N PHE A 568 25.34 -7.76 -39.51
CA PHE A 568 24.30 -6.72 -39.61
C PHE A 568 23.12 -7.18 -40.47
N LEU A 569 21.90 -6.87 -40.03
CA LEU A 569 20.69 -6.98 -40.84
C LEU A 569 19.77 -5.77 -40.57
N GLY A 570 19.28 -5.11 -41.61
CA GLY A 570 18.32 -4.00 -41.50
C GLY A 570 16.88 -4.45 -41.74
N TYR A 571 15.91 -3.78 -41.09
CA TYR A 571 14.48 -3.92 -41.37
C TYR A 571 13.74 -2.58 -41.29
N PRO A 572 12.87 -2.24 -42.27
CA PRO A 572 12.72 -2.93 -43.54
C PRO A 572 14.00 -2.81 -44.39
N GLN A 573 14.03 -3.36 -45.60
CA GLN A 573 15.26 -3.50 -46.40
C GLN A 573 15.97 -2.16 -46.69
N GLU A 574 15.25 -1.05 -46.58
CA GLU A 574 15.75 0.33 -46.72
C GLU A 574 16.65 0.77 -45.55
N VAL A 575 16.61 0.10 -44.41
CA VAL A 575 17.53 0.33 -43.30
C VAL A 575 18.90 -0.23 -43.66
N THR A 576 19.87 0.66 -43.84
CA THR A 576 21.25 0.31 -44.18
C THR A 576 22.17 0.51 -42.98
N GLY A 577 23.33 -0.13 -42.99
CA GLY A 577 24.24 -0.11 -41.86
C GLY A 577 25.37 -1.13 -41.98
N SER A 578 26.13 -1.27 -40.91
CA SER A 578 27.14 -2.32 -40.76
C SER A 578 27.39 -2.65 -39.29
N PHE A 579 27.89 -3.86 -39.05
CA PHE A 579 28.36 -4.28 -37.74
C PHE A 579 29.81 -4.74 -37.90
N VAL A 580 30.72 -4.10 -37.17
CA VAL A 580 32.16 -4.37 -37.28
C VAL A 580 32.83 -4.37 -35.90
N PRO A 581 33.81 -5.26 -35.66
CA PRO A 581 34.62 -5.19 -34.46
C PRO A 581 35.39 -3.86 -34.37
N LEU A 582 35.56 -3.35 -33.16
CA LEU A 582 36.27 -2.11 -32.86
C LEU A 582 37.16 -2.30 -31.63
N LYS A 583 38.41 -1.84 -31.66
CA LYS A 583 39.30 -1.80 -30.48
C LYS A 583 38.86 -0.74 -29.47
N PHE A 584 37.70 -0.97 -28.85
CA PHE A 584 37.06 -0.07 -27.91
C PHE A 584 36.05 -0.87 -27.08
N SER A 585 36.40 -1.15 -25.83
CA SER A 585 35.65 -2.01 -24.92
C SER A 585 35.84 -1.53 -23.47
N PRO A 586 34.81 -1.65 -22.59
CA PRO A 586 34.94 -1.43 -21.16
C PRO A 586 35.52 -2.66 -20.44
N ASN A 587 35.42 -3.87 -21.03
CA ASN A 587 35.77 -5.13 -20.39
C ASN A 587 36.37 -6.12 -21.41
N GLY A 588 37.61 -5.86 -21.86
CA GLY A 588 38.25 -6.66 -22.89
C GLY A 588 39.14 -5.83 -23.81
N SER A 589 39.27 -6.28 -25.05
CA SER A 589 40.08 -5.61 -26.07
C SER A 589 39.28 -5.14 -27.28
N MET A 590 38.09 -5.73 -27.52
CA MET A 590 37.25 -5.44 -28.68
C MET A 590 35.77 -5.26 -28.26
N GLY A 591 35.08 -4.32 -28.90
CA GLY A 591 33.63 -4.17 -28.83
C GLY A 591 33.00 -4.25 -30.22
N GLY A 592 31.70 -4.49 -30.27
CA GLY A 592 30.91 -4.53 -31.50
C GLY A 592 30.37 -3.16 -31.88
N ARG A 593 30.86 -2.55 -32.97
CA ARG A 593 30.33 -1.28 -33.47
C ARG A 593 29.18 -1.51 -34.45
N LEU A 594 27.98 -1.09 -34.06
CA LEU A 594 26.78 -1.07 -34.90
C LEU A 594 26.59 0.33 -35.48
N ILE A 595 26.56 0.44 -36.81
CA ILE A 595 26.25 1.66 -37.57
C ILE A 595 24.91 1.44 -38.28
N PHE A 596 24.00 2.41 -38.21
CA PHE A 596 22.67 2.30 -38.83
C PHE A 596 22.17 3.64 -39.41
N ASP A 597 21.32 3.54 -40.43
CA ASP A 597 20.66 4.67 -41.10
C ASP A 597 19.13 4.45 -41.15
N PHE A 598 18.39 5.25 -40.37
CA PHE A 598 16.93 5.21 -40.31
C PHE A 598 16.26 6.34 -41.13
N SER A 599 17.04 7.12 -41.88
CA SER A 599 16.53 8.29 -42.62
C SER A 599 15.74 7.96 -43.89
N LYS A 600 15.75 6.70 -44.34
CA LYS A 600 15.24 6.29 -45.67
C LYS A 600 13.77 5.88 -45.71
N THR A 601 13.12 5.67 -44.57
CA THR A 601 11.72 5.24 -44.48
C THR A 601 11.07 5.77 -43.20
N GLU A 602 9.74 5.86 -43.20
CA GLU A 602 8.91 6.27 -42.06
C GLU A 602 8.23 5.08 -41.35
N ALA A 603 8.33 3.87 -41.91
CA ALA A 603 7.83 2.64 -41.28
C ALA A 603 8.63 2.33 -40.00
N THR A 604 8.23 1.37 -39.17
CA THR A 604 9.06 0.92 -38.03
C THR A 604 10.41 0.39 -38.51
N ARG A 605 11.51 0.91 -37.96
CA ARG A 605 12.90 0.58 -38.34
C ARG A 605 13.57 -0.24 -37.26
N ALA A 606 14.45 -1.16 -37.67
CA ALA A 606 15.34 -1.87 -36.77
C ALA A 606 16.69 -2.18 -37.43
N ALA A 607 17.76 -2.03 -36.67
CA ALA A 607 19.11 -2.42 -37.03
C ALA A 607 19.56 -3.58 -36.13
N TYR A 608 19.63 -4.79 -36.69
CA TYR A 608 19.94 -6.01 -35.97
C TYR A 608 21.43 -6.34 -36.01
N VAL A 609 21.95 -6.74 -34.85
CA VAL A 609 23.19 -7.50 -34.66
C VAL A 609 22.80 -8.97 -34.47
N MET A 610 23.04 -9.77 -35.48
CA MET A 610 22.76 -11.21 -35.49
C MET A 610 23.92 -11.94 -34.81
N LEU A 611 23.68 -12.68 -33.73
CA LEU A 611 24.73 -13.36 -32.95
C LEU A 611 25.05 -14.76 -33.53
N GLY A 612 25.40 -14.81 -34.81
CA GLY A 612 25.65 -16.06 -35.57
C GLY A 612 24.37 -16.76 -36.07
N GLU A 613 24.52 -17.82 -36.89
CA GLU A 613 23.39 -18.54 -37.50
C GLU A 613 22.46 -19.20 -36.45
N THR A 614 23.04 -19.67 -35.35
CA THR A 614 22.33 -20.40 -34.30
C THR A 614 22.13 -19.59 -33.01
N GLY A 615 22.50 -18.31 -32.94
CA GLY A 615 22.40 -17.48 -31.72
C GLY A 615 23.18 -18.03 -30.54
N VAL A 616 22.97 -17.44 -29.35
CA VAL A 616 23.59 -17.89 -28.08
C VAL A 616 22.58 -18.65 -27.22
N THR A 617 22.86 -19.91 -26.92
CA THR A 617 21.95 -20.79 -26.16
C THR A 617 22.25 -20.78 -24.67
N LEU A 618 21.20 -20.65 -23.87
CA LEU A 618 21.20 -20.71 -22.41
C LEU A 618 20.50 -22.02 -21.97
N PRO A 619 21.17 -22.90 -21.21
CA PRO A 619 20.57 -24.16 -20.76
C PRO A 619 19.51 -23.99 -19.66
N GLU A 620 19.53 -22.87 -18.94
CA GLU A 620 18.55 -22.47 -17.93
C GLU A 620 18.09 -21.03 -18.21
N VAL A 621 16.92 -20.62 -17.68
CA VAL A 621 16.47 -19.23 -17.72
C VAL A 621 17.06 -18.49 -16.51
N PRO A 622 17.98 -17.52 -16.71
CA PRO A 622 18.55 -16.73 -15.61
C PRO A 622 17.57 -15.59 -15.21
N ASP A 623 17.90 -14.84 -14.16
CA ASP A 623 17.03 -13.77 -13.65
C ASP A 623 16.98 -12.57 -14.61
N LYS A 624 18.14 -12.16 -15.15
CA LYS A 624 18.25 -11.02 -16.08
C LYS A 624 19.27 -11.27 -17.17
N LEU A 625 19.14 -10.48 -18.24
CA LEU A 625 20.11 -10.33 -19.32
C LEU A 625 20.66 -8.91 -19.28
N GLY A 626 21.97 -8.75 -19.41
CA GLY A 626 22.67 -7.47 -19.42
C GLY A 626 23.60 -7.30 -20.63
N LEU A 627 23.91 -6.05 -20.96
CA LEU A 627 24.80 -5.67 -22.05
C LEU A 627 25.52 -4.35 -21.73
N TRP A 628 26.82 -4.24 -22.01
CA TRP A 628 27.50 -2.95 -22.02
C TRP A 628 27.27 -2.22 -23.32
N VAL A 629 26.91 -0.94 -23.23
CA VAL A 629 26.57 -0.11 -24.39
C VAL A 629 27.22 1.26 -24.24
N PHE A 630 28.07 1.61 -25.19
CA PHE A 630 28.61 2.94 -25.36
C PHE A 630 27.60 3.81 -26.11
N GLY A 631 26.99 4.74 -25.38
CA GLY A 631 26.17 5.80 -25.94
C GLY A 631 27.03 7.01 -26.33
N ASN A 632 26.60 7.74 -27.34
CA ASN A 632 27.30 8.93 -27.85
C ASN A 632 26.41 10.18 -27.86
N TYR A 633 25.50 10.28 -26.88
CA TYR A 633 24.58 11.39 -26.62
C TYR A 633 23.99 12.04 -27.89
N GLY A 634 22.81 11.58 -28.31
CA GLY A 634 22.13 12.15 -29.49
C GLY A 634 21.07 11.28 -30.16
N TYR A 635 20.91 10.01 -29.77
CA TYR A 635 20.00 9.07 -30.44
C TYR A 635 19.07 8.38 -29.44
N GLU A 636 17.83 8.82 -29.36
CA GLU A 636 16.86 8.28 -28.38
C GLU A 636 16.13 7.02 -28.90
N HIS A 637 16.86 6.09 -29.50
CA HIS A 637 16.28 4.84 -30.01
C HIS A 637 16.16 3.78 -28.91
N MET A 638 15.22 2.85 -29.08
CA MET A 638 15.08 1.71 -28.19
C MET A 638 16.18 0.69 -28.42
N LEU A 639 16.67 0.07 -27.35
CA LEU A 639 17.57 -1.08 -27.41
C LEU A 639 16.87 -2.34 -26.94
N LYS A 640 16.87 -3.37 -27.78
CA LYS A 640 16.11 -4.61 -27.56
C LYS A 640 16.95 -5.84 -27.88
N VAL A 641 16.52 -6.99 -27.35
CA VAL A 641 17.07 -8.31 -27.62
C VAL A 641 15.92 -9.25 -27.95
N LYS A 642 16.09 -10.08 -28.98
CA LYS A 642 15.12 -11.14 -29.30
C LYS A 642 15.57 -12.46 -28.70
N LEU A 643 14.68 -13.04 -27.90
CA LEU A 643 14.79 -14.34 -27.27
C LEU A 643 13.86 -15.34 -27.96
N VAL A 644 14.25 -16.61 -28.01
CA VAL A 644 13.41 -17.72 -28.46
C VAL A 644 13.54 -18.86 -27.47
N ASP A 645 12.43 -19.36 -26.94
CA ASP A 645 12.42 -20.47 -25.97
C ASP A 645 12.39 -21.86 -26.65
N ALA A 646 12.38 -22.92 -25.83
CA ALA A 646 12.39 -24.30 -26.30
C ALA A 646 11.15 -24.70 -27.14
N ASP A 647 10.01 -24.02 -26.95
CA ASP A 647 8.78 -24.25 -27.70
C ASP A 647 8.73 -23.40 -28.99
N GLY A 648 9.78 -22.58 -29.24
CA GLY A 648 9.85 -21.67 -30.38
C GLY A 648 9.13 -20.34 -30.15
N LYS A 649 8.69 -20.03 -28.93
CA LYS A 649 8.07 -18.76 -28.58
C LYS A 649 9.12 -17.66 -28.61
N ALA A 650 8.89 -16.64 -29.45
CA ALA A 650 9.76 -15.48 -29.56
C ALA A 650 9.32 -14.34 -28.63
N VAL A 651 10.25 -13.73 -27.91
CA VAL A 651 10.01 -12.57 -27.05
C VAL A 651 11.04 -11.49 -27.34
N ASN A 652 10.59 -10.24 -27.45
CA ASN A 652 11.47 -9.08 -27.55
C ASN A 652 11.63 -8.45 -26.17
N LEU A 653 12.82 -8.58 -25.59
CA LEU A 653 13.18 -8.01 -24.31
C LEU A 653 13.76 -6.60 -24.53
N GLU A 654 13.19 -5.58 -23.92
CA GLU A 654 13.69 -4.21 -23.99
C GLU A 654 14.75 -3.97 -22.89
N LEU A 655 15.99 -3.70 -23.29
CA LEU A 655 17.09 -3.40 -22.37
C LEU A 655 17.14 -1.91 -22.01
N ALA A 656 16.74 -1.04 -22.93
CA ALA A 656 16.60 0.38 -22.68
C ALA A 656 15.50 0.97 -23.57
N PRO A 657 14.58 1.78 -23.02
CA PRO A 657 13.55 2.47 -23.81
C PRO A 657 14.15 3.57 -24.71
N SER A 658 15.35 4.06 -24.39
CA SER A 658 16.05 5.09 -25.14
C SER A 658 17.55 5.07 -24.81
N ILE A 659 18.43 5.18 -25.82
CA ILE A 659 19.89 5.30 -25.66
C ILE A 659 20.30 6.78 -25.52
N ASN A 660 19.91 7.40 -24.40
CA ASN A 660 20.08 8.84 -24.15
C ASN A 660 21.28 9.21 -23.27
N TRP A 661 22.36 8.42 -23.29
CA TRP A 661 23.55 8.66 -22.47
C TRP A 661 24.82 8.83 -23.32
N GLU A 662 25.85 9.40 -22.69
CA GLU A 662 27.21 9.45 -23.20
C GLU A 662 28.09 8.47 -22.40
N GLY A 663 29.01 7.79 -23.07
CA GLY A 663 29.92 6.85 -22.43
C GLY A 663 29.37 5.43 -22.29
N TRP A 664 30.15 4.58 -21.62
CA TRP A 664 29.77 3.19 -21.34
C TRP A 664 28.72 3.11 -20.23
N LYS A 665 27.64 2.38 -20.48
CA LYS A 665 26.61 2.05 -19.50
C LYS A 665 26.25 0.58 -19.60
N PHE A 666 26.13 -0.09 -18.46
CA PHE A 666 25.56 -1.43 -18.38
C PHE A 666 24.04 -1.32 -18.31
N VAL A 667 23.34 -1.96 -19.23
CA VAL A 667 21.87 -2.00 -19.27
C VAL A 667 21.40 -3.44 -19.12
N GLU A 668 20.30 -3.64 -18.40
CA GLU A 668 19.80 -4.97 -18.05
C GLU A 668 18.27 -5.02 -18.05
N ALA A 669 17.71 -6.20 -18.30
CA ALA A 669 16.29 -6.47 -18.19
C ALA A 669 16.01 -7.89 -17.68
N ALA A 670 14.93 -8.05 -16.91
CA ALA A 670 14.51 -9.34 -16.35
C ALA A 670 13.92 -10.25 -17.43
N TYR A 671 14.18 -11.55 -17.33
CA TYR A 671 13.53 -12.52 -18.21
C TYR A 671 12.03 -12.64 -17.88
N PRO A 672 11.16 -12.83 -18.89
CA PRO A 672 9.77 -13.22 -18.65
C PRO A 672 9.68 -14.55 -17.89
N ASN A 673 8.80 -14.60 -16.89
CA ASN A 673 8.64 -15.76 -15.99
C ASN A 673 8.10 -17.04 -16.68
N ASP A 674 7.63 -16.93 -17.92
CA ASP A 674 6.94 -18.01 -18.64
C ASP A 674 7.77 -18.61 -19.80
N LEU A 675 9.06 -18.26 -19.89
CA LEU A 675 9.98 -18.85 -20.87
C LEU A 675 10.41 -20.25 -20.44
N LYS A 676 10.49 -21.18 -21.40
CA LYS A 676 11.01 -22.53 -21.17
C LYS A 676 12.45 -22.69 -21.64
N ALA A 677 13.30 -23.22 -20.78
CA ALA A 677 14.67 -23.55 -21.13
C ALA A 677 14.76 -24.75 -22.11
N PRO A 678 15.78 -24.81 -23.00
CA PRO A 678 16.79 -23.79 -23.21
C PRO A 678 16.25 -22.55 -23.93
N VAL A 679 16.80 -21.37 -23.59
CA VAL A 679 16.44 -20.09 -24.25
C VAL A 679 17.60 -19.64 -25.12
N LYS A 680 17.30 -19.20 -26.34
CA LYS A 680 18.26 -18.69 -27.30
C LYS A 680 18.18 -17.19 -27.42
N VAL A 681 19.31 -16.50 -27.30
CA VAL A 681 19.47 -15.10 -27.69
C VAL A 681 19.80 -15.05 -29.18
N GLU A 682 18.84 -14.60 -29.99
CA GLU A 682 18.99 -14.61 -31.45
C GLU A 682 19.70 -13.35 -31.97
N ARG A 683 19.30 -12.18 -31.48
CA ARG A 683 19.80 -10.88 -31.97
C ARG A 683 19.63 -9.76 -30.97
N ILE A 684 20.53 -8.79 -31.03
CA ILE A 684 20.46 -7.49 -30.32
C ILE A 684 20.08 -6.44 -31.36
N TYR A 685 19.25 -5.45 -31.04
CA TYR A 685 18.87 -4.47 -32.04
C TYR A 685 18.46 -3.11 -31.48
N VAL A 686 18.75 -2.09 -32.30
CA VAL A 686 18.25 -0.73 -32.13
C VAL A 686 16.97 -0.60 -32.93
N ALA A 687 15.90 -0.04 -32.35
CA ALA A 687 14.61 0.11 -33.00
C ALA A 687 14.05 1.53 -32.89
N GLU A 688 13.31 1.95 -33.91
CA GLU A 688 12.67 3.26 -33.99
C GLU A 688 11.30 3.16 -34.67
N ASP A 689 10.25 3.57 -33.98
CA ASP A 689 8.85 3.52 -34.44
C ASP A 689 8.23 4.91 -34.64
N ASN A 690 8.89 5.99 -34.23
CA ASN A 690 8.46 7.35 -34.51
C ASN A 690 8.82 7.72 -35.96
N PRO A 691 7.84 7.99 -36.84
CA PRO A 691 8.09 8.33 -38.24
C PRO A 691 8.83 9.67 -38.41
N ALA A 692 8.77 10.56 -37.41
CA ALA A 692 9.43 11.86 -37.46
C ALA A 692 10.95 11.79 -37.22
N ARG A 693 11.46 10.73 -36.58
CA ARG A 693 12.88 10.64 -36.18
C ARG A 693 13.76 10.04 -37.28
N LYS A 694 14.20 10.86 -38.23
CA LYS A 694 14.97 10.42 -39.41
C LYS A 694 16.47 10.72 -39.29
N ASP A 695 17.16 9.96 -38.44
CA ASP A 695 18.57 10.12 -38.11
C ASP A 695 19.40 8.87 -38.46
N ARG A 696 20.70 8.96 -38.16
CA ARG A 696 21.72 7.92 -38.37
C ARG A 696 22.54 7.85 -37.11
N GLY A 697 22.82 6.65 -36.62
CA GLY A 697 23.52 6.48 -35.37
C GLY A 697 24.63 5.46 -35.43
N VAL A 698 25.47 5.52 -34.39
CA VAL A 698 26.47 4.50 -34.08
C VAL A 698 26.42 4.21 -32.59
N ILE A 699 26.39 2.93 -32.25
CA ILE A 699 26.61 2.46 -30.88
C ILE A 699 27.75 1.44 -30.87
N VAL A 700 28.42 1.31 -29.73
CA VAL A 700 29.35 0.20 -29.50
C VAL A 700 28.79 -0.64 -28.37
N ILE A 701 28.72 -1.95 -28.55
CA ILE A 701 28.24 -2.89 -27.56
C ILE A 701 29.35 -3.84 -27.15
N ASP A 702 29.33 -4.28 -25.91
CA ASP A 702 30.28 -5.26 -25.39
C ASP A 702 29.64 -6.12 -24.29
N GLN A 703 30.22 -7.30 -24.04
CA GLN A 703 29.79 -8.33 -23.09
C GLN A 703 28.28 -8.43 -22.89
N LEU A 704 27.65 -9.31 -23.66
CA LEU A 704 26.31 -9.81 -23.35
C LEU A 704 26.44 -10.77 -22.15
N VAL A 705 25.68 -10.54 -21.08
CA VAL A 705 25.83 -11.24 -19.79
C VAL A 705 24.49 -11.80 -19.34
N SER A 706 24.47 -13.05 -18.86
CA SER A 706 23.37 -13.55 -18.02
C SER A 706 23.66 -13.29 -16.55
N ILE A 707 22.62 -12.89 -15.82
CA ILE A 707 22.72 -12.51 -14.42
C ILE A 707 21.78 -13.40 -13.60
N LYS A 708 22.31 -14.07 -12.59
CA LYS A 708 21.55 -14.96 -11.69
C LYS A 708 21.75 -14.52 -10.25
N LYS A 709 20.66 -14.25 -9.54
CA LYS A 709 20.67 -13.93 -8.11
C LYS A 709 21.24 -15.10 -7.32
N ASN A 710 21.98 -14.79 -6.27
CA ASN A 710 22.43 -15.81 -5.34
C ASN A 710 21.22 -16.43 -4.63
N ALA A 711 21.06 -17.76 -4.71
CA ALA A 711 19.93 -18.45 -4.10
C ALA A 711 20.00 -18.38 -2.56
N LEU A 712 18.84 -18.12 -1.95
CA LEU A 712 18.61 -18.13 -0.50
C LEU A 712 18.69 -19.52 0.15
N GLU A 713 18.81 -20.60 -0.63
CA GLU A 713 18.88 -21.96 -0.12
C GLU A 713 20.21 -22.20 0.63
N VAL A 714 20.09 -22.22 1.96
CA VAL A 714 21.13 -22.57 2.93
C VAL A 714 20.53 -23.53 3.96
N ASN A 715 21.34 -24.47 4.44
CA ASN A 715 20.92 -25.35 5.52
C ASN A 715 20.87 -24.54 6.83
N LEU A 716 19.66 -24.29 7.33
CA LEU A 716 19.46 -23.61 8.61
C LEU A 716 19.72 -24.59 9.77
N PRO A 717 20.52 -24.21 10.77
CA PRO A 717 20.60 -24.96 12.03
C PRO A 717 19.25 -24.96 12.76
N ASP A 718 19.07 -25.90 13.69
CA ASP A 718 17.90 -25.92 14.55
C ASP A 718 17.86 -24.69 15.45
N ASP A 719 16.68 -24.07 15.55
CA ASP A 719 16.42 -23.01 16.52
C ASP A 719 16.35 -23.57 17.95
N VAL A 720 16.69 -22.73 18.92
CA VAL A 720 16.54 -23.05 20.35
C VAL A 720 15.47 -22.14 20.92
N ASN A 721 14.37 -22.72 21.37
CA ASN A 721 13.29 -22.02 22.06
C ASN A 721 12.96 -22.69 23.41
N LYS A 722 12.21 -22.00 24.26
CA LYS A 722 11.76 -22.50 25.58
C LYS A 722 10.25 -22.76 25.60
N LEU A 723 9.69 -23.16 24.46
CA LEU A 723 8.26 -23.36 24.32
C LEU A 723 7.77 -24.55 25.15
N PRO A 724 6.65 -24.43 25.88
CA PRO A 724 6.00 -25.58 26.50
C PRO A 724 5.58 -26.58 25.42
N LYS A 725 6.02 -27.84 25.54
CA LYS A 725 5.51 -28.92 24.67
C LYS A 725 4.05 -29.19 25.02
N LEU A 726 3.16 -29.12 24.04
CA LEU A 726 1.75 -29.50 24.20
C LEU A 726 1.65 -31.01 24.44
N GLU A 727 1.53 -31.44 25.70
CA GLU A 727 1.32 -32.84 26.05
C GLU A 727 -0.15 -33.26 25.85
N SER A 728 -0.37 -34.41 25.22
CA SER A 728 -1.70 -35.02 25.06
C SER A 728 -2.36 -35.32 26.41
N GLN A 729 -3.60 -34.88 26.63
CA GLN A 729 -4.37 -35.22 27.83
C GLN A 729 -5.22 -36.49 27.62
N LYS A 730 -5.39 -37.33 28.65
CA LYS A 730 -6.30 -38.49 28.59
C LYS A 730 -7.77 -38.02 28.67
N VAL A 731 -8.59 -38.40 27.69
CA VAL A 731 -10.03 -38.11 27.70
C VAL A 731 -10.75 -38.95 28.74
N ASN A 732 -11.56 -38.30 29.58
CA ASN A 732 -12.58 -38.98 30.38
C ASN A 732 -13.87 -39.06 29.55
N THR A 733 -14.26 -40.26 29.15
CA THR A 733 -15.46 -40.51 28.32
C THR A 733 -16.73 -40.73 29.14
N ASN A 734 -16.70 -40.56 30.47
CA ASN A 734 -17.88 -40.77 31.32
C ASN A 734 -18.79 -39.52 31.33
N GLY A 735 -19.75 -39.50 30.39
CA GLY A 735 -20.75 -38.44 30.20
C GLY A 735 -20.26 -37.27 29.33
N GLY A 736 -21.19 -36.48 28.81
CA GLY A 736 -20.93 -35.38 27.86
C GLY A 736 -21.14 -35.77 26.38
N THR A 737 -20.90 -34.83 25.49
CA THR A 737 -21.04 -34.99 24.03
C THR A 737 -19.73 -35.47 23.41
N THR A 738 -19.74 -36.68 22.82
CA THR A 738 -18.55 -37.25 22.16
C THR A 738 -18.53 -36.96 20.66
N LEU A 739 -17.43 -36.39 20.19
CA LEU A 739 -17.17 -36.04 18.78
C LEU A 739 -15.93 -36.77 18.26
N LEU A 740 -15.85 -36.93 16.95
CA LEU A 740 -14.62 -37.31 16.26
C LEU A 740 -14.18 -36.19 15.32
N VAL A 741 -12.89 -35.85 15.36
CA VAL A 741 -12.25 -34.95 14.40
C VAL A 741 -11.21 -35.73 13.61
N TYR A 742 -11.34 -35.73 12.29
CA TYR A 742 -10.40 -36.37 11.36
C TYR A 742 -9.60 -35.32 10.61
N GLY A 743 -8.43 -35.70 10.10
CA GLY A 743 -7.75 -34.91 9.08
C GLY A 743 -8.47 -35.03 7.74
N GLY A 744 -8.07 -34.21 6.76
CA GLY A 744 -8.57 -34.32 5.39
C GLY A 744 -8.22 -35.65 4.72
N PHE A 745 -9.00 -36.00 3.71
CA PHE A 745 -8.86 -37.16 2.86
C PHE A 745 -9.15 -36.80 1.40
N GLU A 746 -8.15 -36.95 0.53
CA GLU A 746 -8.29 -36.85 -0.93
C GLU A 746 -7.59 -38.06 -1.58
N ALA A 747 -8.32 -38.88 -2.34
CA ALA A 747 -7.76 -40.05 -3.04
C ALA A 747 -7.26 -39.74 -4.47
N GLY A 748 -7.48 -38.53 -4.99
CA GLY A 748 -7.02 -38.09 -6.31
C GLY A 748 -7.79 -38.71 -7.49
N THR A 749 -7.27 -38.56 -8.71
CA THR A 749 -7.88 -39.04 -9.98
C THR A 749 -8.04 -40.57 -10.09
N LEU A 750 -7.52 -41.32 -9.11
CA LEU A 750 -7.64 -42.78 -9.01
C LEU A 750 -9.09 -43.24 -8.76
N LEU A 751 -10.02 -42.32 -8.49
CA LEU A 751 -11.45 -42.58 -8.31
C LEU A 751 -12.30 -42.36 -9.58
N ASN A 752 -11.76 -41.74 -10.64
CA ASN A 752 -12.54 -41.41 -11.84
C ASN A 752 -12.72 -42.62 -12.78
N GLY A 753 -13.47 -43.62 -12.31
CA GLY A 753 -14.49 -44.29 -13.11
C GLY A 753 -14.11 -44.92 -14.45
N THR A 754 -12.87 -45.37 -14.67
CA THR A 754 -12.57 -46.23 -15.82
C THR A 754 -12.90 -47.69 -15.46
N PRO A 755 -13.79 -48.38 -16.19
CA PRO A 755 -14.01 -49.81 -15.99
C PRO A 755 -12.69 -50.56 -16.17
N GLY A 756 -12.13 -51.07 -15.07
CA GLY A 756 -10.83 -51.75 -15.04
C GLY A 756 -9.78 -51.16 -14.09
N SER A 757 -10.03 -50.02 -13.42
CA SER A 757 -9.16 -49.62 -12.31
C SER A 757 -9.41 -50.55 -11.12
N LYS A 758 -8.39 -51.32 -10.72
CA LYS A 758 -8.41 -52.13 -9.49
C LYS A 758 -8.99 -51.28 -8.36
N THR A 759 -10.06 -51.75 -7.72
CA THR A 759 -10.50 -51.25 -6.42
C THR A 759 -9.29 -51.34 -5.50
N ASP A 760 -8.64 -50.20 -5.28
CA ASP A 760 -7.43 -50.13 -4.48
C ASP A 760 -7.77 -50.68 -3.09
N THR A 761 -7.09 -51.73 -2.68
CA THR A 761 -7.30 -52.38 -1.39
C THR A 761 -7.10 -51.36 -0.26
N THR A 762 -6.28 -50.33 -0.52
CA THR A 762 -6.10 -49.17 0.34
C THR A 762 -7.43 -48.42 0.54
N TYR A 763 -8.20 -48.12 -0.52
CA TYR A 763 -9.51 -47.46 -0.44
C TYR A 763 -10.57 -48.28 0.32
N LEU A 764 -10.65 -49.59 0.08
CA LEU A 764 -11.58 -50.46 0.83
C LEU A 764 -11.19 -50.59 2.30
N ASN A 765 -9.89 -50.62 2.61
CA ASN A 765 -9.39 -50.56 3.98
C ASN A 765 -9.70 -49.21 4.64
N TYR A 766 -9.64 -48.10 3.88
CA TYR A 766 -10.02 -46.77 4.35
C TYR A 766 -11.51 -46.65 4.67
N VAL A 767 -12.38 -47.12 3.78
CA VAL A 767 -13.84 -47.18 3.99
C VAL A 767 -14.18 -48.06 5.21
N ASN A 768 -13.49 -49.18 5.39
CA ASN A 768 -13.64 -50.05 6.56
C ASN A 768 -13.14 -49.38 7.86
N ALA A 769 -12.06 -48.60 7.83
CA ALA A 769 -11.60 -47.84 8.99
C ALA A 769 -12.60 -46.73 9.38
N ALA A 770 -13.14 -46.00 8.40
CA ALA A 770 -14.13 -44.96 8.62
C ALA A 770 -15.45 -45.52 9.20
N THR A 771 -15.93 -46.65 8.68
CA THR A 771 -17.15 -47.31 9.16
C THR A 771 -17.01 -47.99 10.52
N GLN A 772 -15.84 -48.53 10.88
CA GLN A 772 -15.60 -49.10 12.22
C GLN A 772 -15.48 -48.07 13.35
N LEU A 773 -15.17 -46.81 13.01
CA LEU A 773 -15.02 -45.72 13.98
C LEU A 773 -16.31 -44.89 14.19
N ASN A 774 -17.36 -45.16 13.43
CA ASN A 774 -18.63 -44.41 13.39
C ASN A 774 -19.55 -44.66 14.62
N ARG A 775 -19.03 -44.45 15.84
CA ARG A 775 -19.76 -44.57 17.12
C ARG A 775 -19.95 -43.23 17.85
N SER A 776 -19.60 -42.09 17.24
CA SER A 776 -19.79 -40.75 17.79
C SER A 776 -21.13 -40.13 17.37
N SER A 777 -21.62 -39.15 18.14
CA SER A 777 -22.86 -38.42 17.81
C SER A 777 -22.70 -37.46 16.63
N LYS A 778 -21.48 -36.95 16.37
CA LYS A 778 -21.14 -36.11 15.21
C LYS A 778 -19.67 -36.31 14.80
N THR A 779 -19.34 -36.00 13.54
CA THR A 779 -17.99 -36.16 12.95
C THR A 779 -17.58 -34.90 12.20
N TYR A 780 -16.36 -34.43 12.42
CA TYR A 780 -15.77 -33.24 11.79
C TYR A 780 -14.52 -33.58 11.00
N PHE A 781 -14.25 -32.83 9.93
CA PHE A 781 -13.04 -32.98 9.12
C PHE A 781 -12.23 -31.69 9.11
N ALA A 782 -11.04 -31.76 9.69
CA ALA A 782 -9.99 -30.76 9.61
C ALA A 782 -9.17 -31.00 8.33
N GLY A 783 -9.80 -30.84 7.17
CA GLY A 783 -9.17 -30.97 5.85
C GLY A 783 -10.19 -31.21 4.73
N PRO A 784 -9.75 -31.28 3.46
CA PRO A 784 -10.63 -31.65 2.33
C PRO A 784 -11.18 -33.07 2.49
N VAL A 785 -12.35 -33.38 1.92
CA VAL A 785 -12.97 -34.73 1.99
C VAL A 785 -13.59 -35.08 0.64
N ASP A 786 -13.31 -36.27 0.12
CA ASP A 786 -14.00 -36.81 -1.05
C ASP A 786 -15.52 -36.98 -0.81
N SER A 787 -16.33 -36.53 -1.78
CA SER A 787 -17.80 -36.50 -1.67
C SER A 787 -18.43 -37.88 -1.41
N MET A 788 -17.88 -38.94 -2.00
CA MET A 788 -18.34 -40.32 -1.80
C MET A 788 -18.15 -40.79 -0.34
N LEU A 789 -17.01 -40.46 0.26
CA LEU A 789 -16.71 -40.78 1.66
C LEU A 789 -17.55 -39.94 2.63
N GLY A 790 -17.71 -38.66 2.32
CA GLY A 790 -18.62 -37.78 3.06
C GLY A 790 -20.04 -38.37 3.14
N ASN A 791 -20.56 -38.84 2.01
CA ASN A 791 -21.88 -39.47 1.94
C ASN A 791 -21.96 -40.81 2.70
N LEU A 792 -20.90 -41.61 2.70
CA LEU A 792 -20.89 -42.94 3.32
C LEU A 792 -20.88 -42.89 4.87
N MET A 793 -20.32 -41.84 5.46
CA MET A 793 -20.22 -41.70 6.92
C MET A 793 -21.50 -41.17 7.59
N GLY A 794 -22.52 -40.76 6.82
CA GLY A 794 -23.89 -40.57 7.27
C GLY A 794 -24.12 -39.55 8.40
N THR A 795 -23.15 -38.68 8.69
CA THR A 795 -23.21 -37.65 9.73
C THR A 795 -23.14 -36.26 9.09
N GLU A 796 -23.42 -35.21 9.86
CA GLU A 796 -23.27 -33.81 9.43
C GLU A 796 -21.79 -33.54 9.10
N VAL A 797 -21.40 -33.83 7.86
CA VAL A 797 -20.03 -33.67 7.36
C VAL A 797 -19.79 -32.19 7.18
N VAL A 798 -19.17 -31.57 8.17
CA VAL A 798 -18.79 -30.17 8.07
C VAL A 798 -17.36 -30.08 7.57
N ALA A 799 -17.22 -30.21 6.25
CA ALA A 799 -16.05 -29.82 5.51
C ALA A 799 -16.52 -28.79 4.48
N SER A 800 -15.88 -27.61 4.42
CA SER A 800 -16.03 -26.53 3.41
C SER A 800 -16.90 -25.29 3.73
N SER A 801 -17.64 -25.22 4.84
CA SER A 801 -18.41 -24.02 5.20
C SER A 801 -18.51 -23.79 6.71
N TYR A 802 -19.00 -22.60 7.11
CA TYR A 802 -19.32 -22.29 8.50
C TYR A 802 -20.55 -23.07 8.94
N SER A 803 -20.42 -23.80 10.03
CA SER A 803 -21.52 -24.32 10.83
C SER A 803 -21.26 -24.01 12.29
N GLU A 804 -22.34 -24.02 13.08
CA GLU A 804 -22.23 -23.91 14.53
C GLU A 804 -23.24 -24.82 15.23
N PHE A 805 -22.84 -25.32 16.39
CA PHE A 805 -23.77 -25.86 17.38
C PHE A 805 -23.21 -25.64 18.79
N ILE A 806 -24.09 -25.67 19.79
CA ILE A 806 -23.71 -25.56 21.20
C ILE A 806 -24.05 -26.88 21.87
N SER A 807 -23.13 -27.42 22.66
CA SER A 807 -23.41 -28.56 23.54
C SER A 807 -22.58 -28.48 24.81
N ASP A 808 -23.17 -28.83 25.95
CA ASP A 808 -22.49 -28.88 27.26
C ASP A 808 -21.68 -27.61 27.57
N GLN A 809 -22.24 -26.42 27.30
CA GLN A 809 -21.58 -25.10 27.47
C GLN A 809 -20.33 -24.89 26.58
N VAL A 810 -20.19 -25.64 25.49
CA VAL A 810 -19.15 -25.46 24.47
C VAL A 810 -19.81 -25.05 23.16
N ALA A 811 -19.38 -23.92 22.60
CA ALA A 811 -19.69 -23.58 21.22
C ALA A 811 -18.72 -24.31 20.29
N VAL A 812 -19.23 -25.00 19.28
CA VAL A 812 -18.42 -25.65 18.26
C VAL A 812 -18.70 -24.98 16.93
N VAL A 813 -17.64 -24.53 16.26
CA VAL A 813 -17.68 -23.79 15.00
C VAL A 813 -16.75 -24.43 13.99
N THR A 814 -17.16 -24.44 12.72
CA THR A 814 -16.25 -24.75 11.62
C THR A 814 -15.91 -23.51 10.81
N LEU A 815 -14.71 -23.47 10.26
CA LEU A 815 -14.25 -22.40 9.39
C LEU A 815 -13.57 -22.97 8.15
N ASN A 816 -13.98 -22.49 6.97
CA ASN A 816 -13.27 -22.73 5.74
C ASN A 816 -12.17 -21.67 5.56
N VAL A 817 -10.92 -22.12 5.57
CA VAL A 817 -9.69 -21.32 5.42
C VAL A 817 -8.77 -21.86 4.30
N LYS A 818 -9.29 -22.71 3.40
CA LYS A 818 -8.51 -23.38 2.33
C LYS A 818 -7.68 -22.42 1.47
N ASN A 819 -8.17 -21.20 1.25
CA ASN A 819 -7.49 -20.20 0.44
C ASN A 819 -6.54 -19.32 1.27
N LYS A 820 -6.08 -19.81 2.43
CA LYS A 820 -5.30 -19.05 3.42
C LYS A 820 -6.01 -17.76 3.81
N SER A 821 -7.34 -17.79 3.87
CA SER A 821 -8.20 -16.64 4.14
C SER A 821 -9.66 -17.10 4.33
N ILE A 822 -10.36 -16.55 5.31
CA ILE A 822 -11.81 -16.76 5.49
C ILE A 822 -12.57 -15.97 4.42
N ILE A 823 -12.15 -14.74 4.10
CA ILE A 823 -12.74 -13.89 3.06
C ILE A 823 -12.68 -14.57 1.69
N LYS A 824 -11.49 -14.98 1.24
CA LYS A 824 -11.30 -15.62 -0.08
C LYS A 824 -11.93 -17.00 -0.15
N SER A 825 -12.17 -17.66 0.99
CA SER A 825 -12.86 -18.95 1.05
C SER A 825 -14.38 -18.78 1.04
N ASN A 826 -14.93 -17.95 1.93
CA ASN A 826 -16.32 -17.52 1.96
C ASN A 826 -16.46 -16.38 2.98
N ALA A 827 -16.55 -15.14 2.50
CA ALA A 827 -16.59 -13.95 3.33
C ALA A 827 -17.77 -13.89 4.31
N LYS A 828 -18.92 -14.52 4.01
CA LYS A 828 -20.08 -14.55 4.92
C LYS A 828 -19.79 -15.26 6.25
N GLN A 829 -18.78 -16.12 6.28
CA GLN A 829 -18.36 -16.80 7.51
C GLN A 829 -17.88 -15.80 8.58
N TRP A 830 -17.32 -14.65 8.18
CA TRP A 830 -16.93 -13.60 9.12
C TRP A 830 -18.12 -13.06 9.89
N GLN A 831 -19.26 -12.85 9.22
CA GLN A 831 -20.48 -12.41 9.89
C GLN A 831 -20.89 -13.38 11.00
N SER A 832 -20.94 -14.68 10.69
CA SER A 832 -21.34 -15.70 11.66
C SER A 832 -20.32 -15.88 12.78
N PHE A 833 -19.03 -15.91 12.45
CA PHE A 833 -17.95 -16.03 13.42
C PHE A 833 -17.91 -14.84 14.38
N LEU A 834 -18.05 -13.61 13.87
CA LEU A 834 -18.12 -12.41 14.70
C LEU A 834 -19.38 -12.41 15.58
N ALA A 835 -20.54 -12.80 15.04
CA ALA A 835 -21.77 -12.90 15.82
C ALA A 835 -21.62 -13.89 16.99
N ARG A 836 -21.07 -15.08 16.73
CA ARG A 836 -20.82 -16.12 17.73
C ARG A 836 -19.83 -15.66 18.80
N THR A 837 -18.67 -15.16 18.40
CA THR A 837 -17.64 -14.72 19.35
C THR A 837 -18.09 -13.50 20.16
N ASN A 838 -18.79 -12.54 19.55
CA ASN A 838 -19.34 -11.39 20.27
C ASN A 838 -20.43 -11.80 21.28
N ALA A 839 -21.30 -12.77 20.95
CA ALA A 839 -22.29 -13.30 21.88
C ALA A 839 -21.63 -13.94 23.11
N MET A 840 -20.57 -14.73 22.89
CA MET A 840 -19.78 -15.35 23.95
C MET A 840 -19.10 -14.30 24.84
N ILE A 841 -18.49 -13.26 24.23
CA ILE A 841 -17.87 -12.13 24.95
C ILE A 841 -18.90 -11.37 25.80
N ALA A 842 -20.14 -11.25 25.30
CA ALA A 842 -21.26 -10.62 26.00
C ALA A 842 -21.89 -11.52 27.09
N GLY A 843 -21.47 -12.79 27.20
CA GLY A 843 -21.90 -13.71 28.26
C GLY A 843 -23.06 -14.62 27.88
N SER A 844 -23.11 -15.17 26.66
CA SER A 844 -24.15 -16.11 26.23
C SER A 844 -24.18 -17.47 26.95
N GLY A 845 -23.21 -17.74 27.84
CA GLY A 845 -23.22 -18.88 28.78
C GLY A 845 -22.27 -20.03 28.43
N GLU A 846 -21.68 -20.01 27.24
CA GLU A 846 -20.62 -20.94 26.84
C GLU A 846 -19.30 -20.59 27.53
N LYS A 847 -18.57 -21.63 27.97
CA LYS A 847 -17.28 -21.51 28.67
C LYS A 847 -16.07 -21.84 27.79
N SER A 848 -16.30 -22.51 26.66
CA SER A 848 -15.24 -22.81 25.69
C SER A 848 -15.74 -22.69 24.25
N LEU A 849 -14.79 -22.43 23.35
CA LEU A 849 -14.96 -22.44 21.90
C LEU A 849 -14.12 -23.56 21.29
N MET A 850 -14.74 -24.45 20.53
CA MET A 850 -14.06 -25.41 19.67
C MET A 850 -14.13 -24.93 18.23
N ILE A 851 -12.99 -24.79 17.56
CA ILE A 851 -12.92 -24.43 16.14
C ILE A 851 -12.36 -25.61 15.37
N VAL A 852 -12.99 -25.96 14.23
CA VAL A 852 -12.43 -26.92 13.27
C VAL A 852 -12.16 -26.21 11.96
N THR A 853 -10.92 -26.26 11.47
CA THR A 853 -10.52 -25.63 10.20
C THR A 853 -10.18 -26.67 9.15
N ASN A 854 -10.65 -26.46 7.91
CA ASN A 854 -10.42 -27.39 6.80
C ASN A 854 -9.04 -27.26 6.12
N SER A 855 -8.14 -26.47 6.70
CA SER A 855 -6.77 -26.22 6.25
C SER A 855 -5.99 -25.61 7.41
N THR A 856 -4.68 -25.43 7.20
CA THR A 856 -3.78 -24.76 8.13
C THR A 856 -4.21 -23.31 8.36
N LEU A 857 -4.01 -22.81 9.59
CA LEU A 857 -4.20 -21.41 9.95
C LEU A 857 -2.98 -20.56 9.56
N ASP A 858 -2.71 -20.45 8.26
CA ASP A 858 -1.62 -19.67 7.69
C ASP A 858 -2.15 -18.51 6.82
N PHE A 859 -2.85 -17.57 7.45
CA PHE A 859 -3.51 -16.46 6.77
C PHE A 859 -2.55 -15.68 5.85
N SER A 860 -2.95 -15.59 4.57
CA SER A 860 -2.30 -14.77 3.54
C SER A 860 -2.57 -13.27 3.73
N ASP A 861 -3.69 -12.93 4.38
CA ASP A 861 -4.08 -11.56 4.74
C ASP A 861 -3.78 -11.32 6.23
N LYS A 862 -2.87 -10.39 6.51
CA LYS A 862 -2.43 -10.09 7.89
C LYS A 862 -3.44 -9.29 8.71
N LEU A 863 -4.33 -8.54 8.07
CA LEU A 863 -5.43 -7.87 8.77
C LEU A 863 -6.49 -8.88 9.20
N GLU A 864 -6.75 -9.86 8.33
CA GLU A 864 -7.63 -10.99 8.63
C GLU A 864 -7.09 -11.84 9.80
N GLU A 865 -5.80 -12.18 9.76
CA GLU A 865 -5.08 -12.85 10.85
C GLU A 865 -5.22 -12.06 12.17
N THR A 866 -4.99 -10.75 12.11
CA THR A 866 -5.05 -9.86 13.28
C THR A 866 -6.44 -9.84 13.88
N LEU A 867 -7.49 -9.68 13.06
CA LEU A 867 -8.88 -9.70 13.54
C LEU A 867 -9.26 -11.06 14.16
N PHE A 868 -8.82 -12.17 13.54
CA PHE A 868 -9.07 -13.50 14.07
C PHE A 868 -8.43 -13.65 15.47
N TYR A 869 -7.17 -13.26 15.63
CA TYR A 869 -6.47 -13.32 16.91
C TYR A 869 -7.03 -12.36 17.96
N GLU A 870 -7.44 -11.15 17.56
CA GLU A 870 -8.11 -10.18 18.45
C GLU A 870 -9.37 -10.79 19.08
N LYS A 871 -10.16 -11.54 18.30
CA LYS A 871 -11.37 -12.21 18.82
C LYS A 871 -11.03 -13.32 19.81
N LEU A 872 -9.97 -14.10 19.53
CA LEU A 872 -9.49 -15.12 20.47
C LEU A 872 -8.95 -14.50 21.77
N GLU A 873 -8.26 -13.37 21.69
CA GLU A 873 -7.79 -12.60 22.86
C GLU A 873 -8.96 -12.11 23.71
N GLN A 874 -9.99 -11.53 23.08
CA GLN A 874 -11.18 -11.07 23.79
C GLN A 874 -11.89 -12.23 24.52
N LEU A 875 -12.03 -13.39 23.88
CA LEU A 875 -12.57 -14.60 24.52
C LEU A 875 -11.71 -15.04 25.71
N TYR A 876 -10.39 -15.13 25.52
CA TYR A 876 -9.45 -15.52 26.57
C TYR A 876 -9.54 -14.58 27.78
N SER A 877 -9.62 -13.26 27.55
CA SER A 877 -9.76 -12.25 28.62
C SER A 877 -11.05 -12.38 29.43
N LYS A 878 -12.08 -13.01 28.85
CA LYS A 878 -13.35 -13.35 29.51
C LYS A 878 -13.33 -14.73 30.18
N GLY A 879 -12.18 -15.40 30.19
CA GLY A 879 -12.03 -16.75 30.75
C GLY A 879 -12.54 -17.87 29.83
N ILE A 880 -12.87 -17.55 28.57
CA ILE A 880 -13.36 -18.52 27.59
C ILE A 880 -12.16 -19.16 26.90
N ARG A 881 -12.06 -20.49 26.98
CA ARG A 881 -10.93 -21.23 26.39
C ARG A 881 -11.24 -21.64 24.97
N THR A 882 -10.28 -21.46 24.06
CA THR A 882 -10.41 -21.88 22.67
C THR A 882 -9.56 -23.11 22.39
N THR A 883 -10.13 -24.12 21.73
CA THR A 883 -9.38 -25.27 21.18
C THR A 883 -9.62 -25.35 19.69
N ILE A 884 -8.55 -25.37 18.90
CA ILE A 884 -8.60 -25.38 17.43
C ILE A 884 -8.08 -26.72 16.93
N PHE A 885 -8.86 -27.40 16.12
CA PHE A 885 -8.45 -28.58 15.38
C PHE A 885 -8.19 -28.17 13.93
N SER A 886 -6.93 -28.24 13.49
CA SER A 886 -6.50 -27.73 12.18
C SER A 886 -5.94 -28.84 11.29
N GLY A 887 -6.26 -28.76 9.99
CA GLY A 887 -5.73 -29.67 8.99
C GLY A 887 -4.33 -29.28 8.50
N GLY A 888 -3.33 -30.13 8.75
CA GLY A 888 -2.00 -30.03 8.14
C GLY A 888 -1.10 -28.92 8.70
N ALA A 889 -1.23 -28.58 9.98
CA ALA A 889 -0.39 -27.56 10.57
C ALA A 889 1.11 -27.91 10.44
N SER A 890 1.91 -26.86 10.25
CA SER A 890 3.31 -26.82 10.70
C SER A 890 3.40 -27.51 12.08
N LYS A 891 4.46 -28.31 12.31
CA LYS A 891 4.71 -28.95 13.61
C LYS A 891 4.70 -27.95 14.78
N ASP A 892 4.90 -26.66 14.48
CA ASP A 892 4.85 -25.55 15.42
C ASP A 892 3.80 -24.50 14.96
N PRO A 893 2.66 -24.36 15.63
CA PRO A 893 1.70 -23.28 15.35
C PRO A 893 2.31 -21.90 15.67
N ASP A 894 1.78 -20.82 15.08
CA ASP A 894 2.15 -19.44 15.45
C ASP A 894 2.03 -19.28 16.98
N LEU A 895 3.11 -18.83 17.63
CA LEU A 895 3.16 -18.66 19.08
C LEU A 895 2.17 -17.63 19.62
N ARG A 896 1.74 -16.69 18.78
CA ARG A 896 0.66 -15.77 19.15
C ARG A 896 -0.67 -16.50 19.25
N LEU A 897 -0.88 -17.55 18.44
CA LEU A 897 -2.09 -18.36 18.49
C LEU A 897 -2.13 -19.25 19.74
N THR A 898 -0.99 -19.75 20.20
CA THR A 898 -0.90 -20.58 21.42
C THR A 898 -1.20 -19.79 22.71
N ARG A 899 -1.14 -18.44 22.67
CA ARG A 899 -1.62 -17.55 23.75
C ARG A 899 -3.09 -17.75 24.08
N TYR A 900 -3.92 -17.78 23.04
CA TYR A 900 -5.37 -17.68 23.17
C TYR A 900 -6.08 -19.00 22.92
N ALA A 901 -5.41 -19.94 22.25
CA ALA A 901 -6.00 -21.21 21.87
C ALA A 901 -5.02 -22.39 21.93
N SER A 902 -5.53 -23.54 22.34
CA SER A 902 -4.85 -24.82 22.16
C SER A 902 -5.03 -25.28 20.71
N VAL A 903 -3.94 -25.40 19.95
CA VAL A 903 -3.99 -25.90 18.56
C VAL A 903 -3.63 -27.38 18.53
N VAL A 904 -4.51 -28.17 17.95
CA VAL A 904 -4.35 -29.61 17.75
C VAL A 904 -4.23 -29.84 16.25
N ASP A 905 -3.03 -30.19 15.81
CA ASP A 905 -2.81 -30.61 14.41
C ASP A 905 -3.44 -31.98 14.16
N VAL A 906 -4.28 -32.05 13.12
CA VAL A 906 -4.91 -33.27 12.65
C VAL A 906 -4.39 -33.55 11.24
N GLN A 907 -3.54 -34.57 11.12
CA GLN A 907 -2.85 -34.88 9.88
C GLN A 907 -3.82 -35.32 8.77
N SER A 908 -3.78 -34.63 7.63
CA SER A 908 -4.54 -34.99 6.43
C SER A 908 -3.78 -36.02 5.59
N LEU A 909 -4.53 -36.89 4.90
CA LEU A 909 -4.02 -37.90 3.98
C LEU A 909 -4.27 -37.47 2.53
N THR A 910 -3.21 -37.47 1.73
CA THR A 910 -3.22 -37.15 0.29
C THR A 910 -2.69 -38.35 -0.53
N PRO A 911 -2.87 -38.39 -1.86
CA PRO A 911 -2.39 -39.51 -2.67
C PRO A 911 -0.86 -39.65 -2.69
N SER A 912 -0.13 -38.58 -2.38
CA SER A 912 1.33 -38.53 -2.27
C SER A 912 1.87 -38.84 -0.87
N SER A 913 0.99 -39.06 0.10
CA SER A 913 1.34 -39.30 1.50
C SER A 913 2.00 -40.67 1.68
N THR A 914 3.29 -40.73 2.05
CA THR A 914 4.05 -41.97 2.31
C THR A 914 3.78 -42.59 3.70
N PHE A 915 2.63 -42.29 4.30
CA PHE A 915 2.37 -42.61 5.71
C PHE A 915 2.01 -44.08 5.89
N ASP A 916 2.57 -44.72 6.92
CA ASP A 916 2.07 -46.00 7.41
C ASP A 916 0.72 -45.78 8.09
N LEU A 917 -0.34 -46.35 7.54
CA LEU A 917 -1.69 -46.23 8.06
C LEU A 917 -1.86 -46.71 9.50
N LYS A 918 -0.99 -47.63 9.96
CA LYS A 918 -1.02 -48.14 11.33
C LYS A 918 -0.44 -47.19 12.37
N THR A 919 0.31 -46.17 11.94
CA THR A 919 1.05 -45.27 12.85
C THR A 919 0.84 -43.78 12.54
N GLY A 920 0.44 -43.43 11.32
CA GLY A 920 0.31 -42.05 10.83
C GLY A 920 -1.10 -41.48 10.77
N ALA A 921 -2.15 -42.30 10.59
CA ALA A 921 -3.53 -41.79 10.59
C ALA A 921 -3.99 -41.47 12.01
N LYS A 922 -4.14 -40.18 12.32
CA LYS A 922 -4.58 -39.69 13.63
C LYS A 922 -6.03 -39.20 13.54
N ALA A 923 -6.94 -39.89 14.23
CA ALA A 923 -8.26 -39.35 14.55
C ALA A 923 -8.21 -38.80 15.97
N VAL A 924 -8.93 -37.71 16.22
CA VAL A 924 -9.01 -37.12 17.55
C VAL A 924 -10.38 -37.37 18.13
N ALA A 925 -10.43 -38.18 19.20
CA ALA A 925 -11.65 -38.34 19.98
C ALA A 925 -11.78 -37.16 20.94
N VAL A 926 -12.88 -36.42 20.83
CA VAL A 926 -13.14 -35.23 21.63
C VAL A 926 -14.36 -35.48 22.52
N ASN A 927 -14.31 -35.06 23.78
CA ASN A 927 -15.47 -35.05 24.68
C ASN A 927 -15.71 -33.62 25.18
N LEU A 928 -16.96 -33.18 25.06
CA LEU A 928 -17.44 -31.90 25.56
C LEU A 928 -18.25 -32.14 26.83
N LYS A 929 -17.88 -31.49 27.94
CA LYS A 929 -18.58 -31.67 29.21
C LYS A 929 -18.39 -30.47 30.12
N ASP A 930 -19.49 -29.91 30.64
CA ASP A 930 -19.50 -28.82 31.62
C ASP A 930 -18.61 -27.62 31.23
N GLY A 931 -18.51 -27.34 29.92
CA GLY A 931 -17.69 -26.28 29.36
C GLY A 931 -16.23 -26.65 29.10
N ALA A 932 -15.80 -27.88 29.36
CA ALA A 932 -14.45 -28.37 29.07
C ALA A 932 -14.38 -29.12 27.75
N ILE A 933 -13.26 -28.94 27.02
CA ILE A 933 -12.92 -29.68 25.81
C ILE A 933 -11.75 -30.60 26.15
N THR A 934 -11.98 -31.91 26.15
CA THR A 934 -10.90 -32.90 26.32
C THR A 934 -10.73 -33.69 25.04
N TYR A 935 -9.50 -34.02 24.66
CA TYR A 935 -9.23 -34.75 23.42
C TYR A 935 -8.11 -35.78 23.55
N GLN A 936 -8.25 -36.90 22.84
CA GLN A 936 -7.30 -38.00 22.81
C GLN A 936 -6.93 -38.30 21.35
N LEU A 937 -5.64 -38.23 21.05
CA LEU A 937 -5.10 -38.71 19.78
C LEU A 937 -5.27 -40.24 19.72
N ARG A 938 -5.96 -40.72 18.69
CA ARG A 938 -6.15 -42.15 18.41
C ARG A 938 -5.47 -42.50 17.10
N THR A 939 -4.66 -43.55 17.15
CA THR A 939 -4.11 -44.17 15.95
C THR A 939 -5.19 -45.04 15.31
N VAL A 940 -5.50 -44.79 14.04
CA VAL A 940 -6.46 -45.60 13.29
C VAL A 940 -5.82 -46.96 12.98
N THR A 941 -6.13 -47.97 13.78
CA THR A 941 -5.57 -49.32 13.58
C THR A 941 -6.53 -50.15 12.72
N LEU A 942 -6.10 -50.53 11.52
CA LEU A 942 -6.84 -51.47 10.67
C LEU A 942 -6.82 -52.86 11.33
N LYS A 943 -7.98 -53.37 11.76
CA LYS A 943 -8.13 -54.81 12.02
C LYS A 943 -8.23 -55.53 10.67
N LYS A 944 -7.35 -56.52 10.48
CA LYS A 944 -7.35 -57.42 9.32
C LYS A 944 -8.67 -58.18 9.19
#